data_AF-A0A9D2FV20-F1
#
_entry.id   AF-A0A9D2FV20-F1
#
_cell.length_a   1.000
_cell.length_b   1.000
_cell.length_c   1.000
_cell.angle_alpha   90.00
_cell.angle_beta   90.00
_cell.angle_gamma   90.00
#
_symmetry.space_group_name_H-M   'P 1'
#
loop_
_entity.id
_entity.type
_entity.pdbx_description
1 polymer ?
#
loop_
_entity_poly.entity_id
_entity_poly.type
_entity_poly.pdbx_seq_one_letter_code
_entity_poly.pdbx_strand_id
1 'polypeptide(L)'
;MNLQSPIVEIKGIGAKTAEKCQQLGIYTIEDLLLYYPFRYEDFKSKRISELVDGERSVIVGTVVTPANVQYYGYKRNRLSFKIRQGEAVVAVSFFNQPYLADKVTLGSDIAIFGKWDALKATVTGMKILAQVTDDMQPVYRVAQGISQKTLVKAIQSAFDMGALNWLPENLPQVLLDKYRLLGRAQATAAMHFPKDIAEYKQALRRIKFEELFYFQMNLQVLKADNKAESNGQVIAYDAQKVAEKIATLPFALTGGQKRSLEAILADMRSGAHMNRLLQGDVGSGKTVVASLAMYAAYTAGFQSALMVPTEILAEQHFESLRQLFPDLSIAILTSGMKAAAKKTALAALADGSIDMVVGTHALIQDAVTYHRLGLVITDEQHRFGVNQRRIFREKGNNPDVLMMTATPIPRTLAITAFGEMDVSIIDELPAGRKPIITRWVKHEQLPTVLDWMKKELAKGAQAYVVSPLIEESEALDLKNAVALHDELSQYFAGTATVALMHGRMKNEEKDAIMQDFKQQKSQILVSTTVIEVGVNVPNATIMLIMDADRFGLSQLHQLRGRVGRGDKQSYAILVANPKTDTGKERMTIMTETTDGFVLAEADLKMRGSGEIFGTRQSGIPEFKVADIVEDYPILEEARRVASQIVAEDNWQKDARWQVISDHLKDKDTFD
;
A
#
# COMPACT_ATOMS: atom_id res chain seq x y z
N MET A 1 -35.38 -13.28 -21.15
CA MET A 1 -34.00 -12.79 -20.94
C MET A 1 -33.93 -12.24 -19.53
N ASN A 2 -32.81 -12.45 -18.85
CA ASN A 2 -32.53 -11.87 -17.55
C ASN A 2 -31.07 -11.40 -17.53
N LEU A 3 -30.60 -10.86 -16.41
CA LEU A 3 -29.23 -10.37 -16.27
C LEU A 3 -28.15 -11.42 -16.57
N GLN A 4 -28.42 -12.69 -16.28
CA GLN A 4 -27.51 -13.82 -16.48
C GLN A 4 -27.57 -14.42 -17.90
N SER A 5 -28.44 -13.90 -18.77
CA SER A 5 -28.48 -14.28 -20.18
C SER A 5 -27.10 -14.02 -20.84
N PRO A 6 -26.62 -14.93 -21.72
CA PRO A 6 -25.38 -14.70 -22.47
C PRO A 6 -25.47 -13.47 -23.38
N ILE A 7 -24.37 -12.72 -23.54
CA ILE A 7 -24.33 -11.51 -24.38
C ILE A 7 -24.69 -11.74 -25.86
N VAL A 8 -24.62 -12.98 -26.37
CA VAL A 8 -25.01 -13.34 -27.75
C VAL A 8 -26.50 -13.05 -27.99
N GLU A 9 -27.32 -13.04 -26.93
CA GLU A 9 -28.75 -12.73 -27.01
C GLU A 9 -29.02 -11.24 -27.31
N ILE A 10 -28.02 -10.36 -27.18
CA ILE A 10 -28.17 -8.94 -27.49
C ILE A 10 -28.15 -8.71 -29.00
N LYS A 11 -29.19 -8.03 -29.48
CA LYS A 11 -29.32 -7.64 -30.89
C LYS A 11 -28.08 -6.86 -31.36
N GLY A 12 -27.38 -7.42 -32.36
CA GLY A 12 -26.16 -6.85 -32.92
C GLY A 12 -24.86 -7.48 -32.44
N ILE A 13 -24.92 -8.42 -31.49
CA ILE A 13 -23.76 -9.21 -31.03
C ILE A 13 -23.82 -10.61 -31.65
N GLY A 14 -23.00 -10.84 -32.68
CA GLY A 14 -22.81 -12.19 -33.24
C GLY A 14 -21.82 -13.02 -32.42
N ALA A 15 -21.77 -14.33 -32.66
CA ALA A 15 -20.90 -15.28 -31.95
C ALA A 15 -19.42 -14.85 -31.87
N LYS A 16 -18.86 -14.33 -32.97
CA LYS A 16 -17.47 -13.82 -33.02
C LYS A 16 -17.23 -12.57 -32.16
N THR A 17 -18.25 -11.73 -32.00
CA THR A 17 -18.16 -10.54 -31.13
C THR A 17 -18.26 -10.96 -29.67
N ALA A 18 -19.16 -11.90 -29.37
CA ALA A 18 -19.31 -12.43 -28.02
C ALA A 18 -18.03 -13.14 -27.52
N GLU A 19 -17.41 -14.00 -28.34
CA GLU A 19 -16.14 -14.67 -28.01
C GLU A 19 -15.03 -13.66 -27.64
N LYS A 20 -14.98 -12.52 -28.35
CA LYS A 20 -14.01 -11.46 -28.02
C LYS A 20 -14.39 -10.68 -26.77
N CYS A 21 -15.68 -10.49 -26.48
CA CYS A 21 -16.13 -9.86 -25.25
C CYS A 21 -15.80 -10.74 -24.03
N GLN A 22 -15.82 -12.07 -24.19
CA GLN A 22 -15.37 -13.00 -23.15
C GLN A 22 -13.89 -12.82 -22.81
N GLN A 23 -13.04 -12.42 -23.76
CA GLN A 23 -11.63 -12.06 -23.49
C GLN A 23 -11.51 -10.81 -22.60
N LEU A 24 -12.56 -9.99 -22.52
CA LEU A 24 -12.66 -8.84 -21.60
C LEU A 24 -13.35 -9.21 -20.28
N GLY A 25 -13.64 -10.50 -20.06
CA GLY A 25 -14.40 -10.97 -18.89
C GLY A 25 -15.90 -10.69 -18.97
N ILE A 26 -16.44 -10.38 -20.16
CA ILE A 26 -17.85 -10.06 -20.35
C ILE A 26 -18.57 -11.29 -20.91
N TYR A 27 -19.34 -11.98 -20.09
CA TYR A 27 -20.07 -13.20 -20.46
C TYR A 27 -21.58 -12.98 -20.52
N THR A 28 -22.12 -12.21 -19.59
CA THR A 28 -23.55 -11.98 -19.38
C THR A 28 -23.98 -10.55 -19.69
N ILE A 29 -25.29 -10.31 -19.75
CA ILE A 29 -25.84 -8.95 -19.88
C ILE A 29 -25.43 -8.10 -18.66
N GLU A 30 -25.42 -8.67 -17.45
CA GLU A 30 -24.93 -7.97 -16.25
C GLU A 30 -23.47 -7.54 -16.39
N ASP A 31 -22.59 -8.43 -16.84
CA ASP A 31 -21.18 -8.08 -17.04
C ASP A 31 -21.02 -6.90 -17.99
N LEU A 32 -21.82 -6.84 -19.06
CA LEU A 32 -21.79 -5.76 -20.03
C LEU A 32 -22.27 -4.44 -19.44
N LEU A 33 -23.34 -4.47 -18.63
CA LEU A 33 -23.88 -3.28 -17.95
C LEU A 33 -22.97 -2.77 -16.84
N LEU A 34 -22.15 -3.64 -16.23
CA LEU A 34 -21.22 -3.27 -15.16
C LEU A 34 -19.77 -3.11 -15.68
N TYR A 35 -19.59 -3.03 -16.99
CA TYR A 35 -18.29 -2.80 -17.64
C TYR A 35 -18.07 -1.30 -17.91
N TYR A 36 -17.64 -0.58 -16.88
CA TYR A 36 -17.58 0.88 -16.92
C TYR A 36 -16.42 1.45 -17.77
N PRO A 37 -16.59 2.65 -18.36
CA PRO A 37 -15.52 3.34 -19.05
C PRO A 37 -14.46 3.84 -18.06
N PHE A 38 -13.19 3.91 -18.50
CA PHE A 38 -12.08 4.39 -17.67
C PHE A 38 -11.80 5.89 -17.85
N ARG A 39 -12.34 6.50 -18.91
CA ARG A 39 -12.32 7.95 -19.16
C ARG A 39 -13.45 8.34 -20.09
N TYR A 40 -13.69 9.64 -20.19
CA TYR A 40 -14.62 10.23 -21.15
C TYR A 40 -13.87 11.19 -22.06
N GLU A 41 -14.22 11.17 -23.33
CA GLU A 41 -13.79 12.17 -24.30
C GLU A 41 -14.91 13.20 -24.44
N ASP A 42 -14.57 14.45 -24.14
CA ASP A 42 -15.49 15.58 -24.29
C ASP A 42 -15.48 16.04 -25.75
N PHE A 43 -16.61 15.84 -26.43
CA PHE A 43 -16.80 16.26 -27.82
C PHE A 43 -17.52 17.61 -27.94
N LYS A 44 -17.66 18.37 -26.84
CA LYS A 44 -18.15 19.74 -26.88
C LYS A 44 -17.26 20.61 -27.75
N SER A 45 -17.89 21.39 -28.63
CA SER A 45 -17.17 22.32 -29.47
C SER A 45 -16.64 23.47 -28.63
N LYS A 46 -15.33 23.71 -28.64
CA LYS A 46 -14.72 24.88 -28.02
C LYS A 46 -14.34 25.93 -29.05
N ARG A 47 -14.28 27.19 -28.59
CA ARG A 47 -13.68 28.26 -29.38
C ARG A 47 -12.17 28.14 -29.30
N ILE A 48 -11.47 28.46 -30.40
CA ILE A 48 -10.00 28.45 -30.45
C ILE A 48 -9.39 29.35 -29.35
N SER A 49 -10.07 30.44 -28.98
CA SER A 49 -9.67 31.35 -27.90
C SER A 49 -9.70 30.74 -26.50
N GLU A 50 -10.41 29.63 -26.32
CA GLU A 50 -10.58 28.93 -25.03
C GLU A 50 -9.65 27.72 -24.89
N LEU A 51 -8.88 27.39 -25.94
CA LEU A 51 -8.02 26.20 -25.97
C LEU A 51 -6.66 26.48 -25.33
N VAL A 52 -6.23 25.56 -24.48
CA VAL A 52 -4.87 25.53 -23.93
C VAL A 52 -3.94 24.77 -24.88
N ASP A 53 -2.65 25.14 -24.92
CA ASP A 53 -1.67 24.42 -25.75
C ASP A 53 -1.66 22.91 -25.44
N GLY A 54 -1.73 22.10 -26.49
CA GLY A 54 -1.76 20.65 -26.40
C GLY A 54 -3.12 20.03 -26.06
N GLU A 55 -4.17 20.82 -25.81
CA GLU A 55 -5.53 20.35 -25.55
C GLU A 55 -6.13 19.63 -26.77
N ARG A 56 -6.91 18.57 -26.53
CA ARG A 56 -7.67 17.86 -27.56
C ARG A 56 -9.14 18.23 -27.43
N SER A 57 -9.71 18.83 -28.46
CA SER A 57 -11.10 19.29 -28.43
C SER A 57 -11.72 19.27 -29.83
N VAL A 58 -13.05 19.41 -29.89
CA VAL A 58 -13.78 19.61 -31.13
C VAL A 58 -13.76 21.08 -31.50
N ILE A 59 -13.31 21.36 -32.72
CA ILE A 59 -13.27 22.69 -33.29
C ILE A 59 -14.19 22.71 -34.49
N VAL A 60 -15.13 23.65 -34.49
CA VAL A 60 -16.09 23.84 -35.57
C VAL A 60 -15.73 25.12 -36.32
N GLY A 61 -15.59 25.04 -37.64
CA GLY A 61 -15.34 26.21 -38.46
C GLY A 61 -15.65 25.97 -39.93
N THR A 62 -15.74 27.06 -40.68
CA THR A 62 -16.00 27.02 -42.12
C THR A 62 -14.69 26.80 -42.87
N VAL A 63 -14.65 25.83 -43.78
CA VAL A 63 -13.47 25.56 -44.61
C VAL A 63 -13.23 26.73 -45.57
N VAL A 64 -12.04 27.35 -45.51
CA VAL A 64 -11.68 28.52 -46.32
C VAL A 64 -10.60 28.24 -47.37
N THR A 65 -9.95 27.08 -47.32
CA THR A 65 -9.05 26.62 -48.40
C THR A 65 -9.38 25.18 -48.79
N PRO A 66 -9.22 24.81 -50.07
CA PRO A 66 -9.42 23.42 -50.49
C PRO A 66 -8.45 22.48 -49.77
N ALA A 67 -8.85 21.21 -49.64
CA ALA A 67 -8.00 20.14 -49.13
C ALA A 67 -6.79 19.94 -50.04
N ASN A 68 -5.58 20.04 -49.47
CA ASN A 68 -4.33 19.78 -50.16
C ASN A 68 -3.63 18.56 -49.53
N VAL A 69 -3.44 17.51 -50.33
CA VAL A 69 -2.75 16.28 -49.91
C VAL A 69 -1.33 16.28 -50.47
N GLN A 70 -0.35 16.36 -49.58
CA GLN A 70 1.06 16.31 -49.94
C GLN A 70 1.67 14.96 -49.54
N TYR A 71 2.40 14.33 -50.44
CA TYR A 71 3.06 13.03 -50.21
C TYR A 71 4.56 13.25 -49.94
N TYR A 72 5.04 12.69 -48.82
CA TYR A 72 6.42 12.85 -48.36
C TYR A 72 7.03 11.48 -48.07
N GLY A 73 7.24 10.70 -49.14
CA GLY A 73 7.83 9.35 -49.08
C GLY A 73 6.82 8.20 -49.04
N TYR A 74 7.31 6.96 -48.93
CA TYR A 74 6.50 5.74 -49.01
C TYR A 74 5.47 5.68 -47.87
N LYS A 75 4.18 5.64 -48.21
CA LYS A 75 3.02 5.62 -47.30
C LYS A 75 2.88 6.82 -46.35
N ARG A 76 3.64 7.90 -46.55
CA ARG A 76 3.54 9.12 -45.74
C ARG A 76 2.88 10.24 -46.51
N ASN A 77 1.76 10.75 -46.00
CA ASN A 77 1.07 11.90 -46.58
C ASN A 77 0.59 12.85 -45.48
N ARG A 78 0.33 14.09 -45.89
CA ARG A 78 -0.25 15.13 -45.04
C ARG A 78 -1.39 15.78 -45.80
N LEU A 79 -2.61 15.63 -45.31
CA LEU A 79 -3.77 16.42 -45.73
C LEU A 79 -3.74 17.73 -44.93
N SER A 80 -3.87 18.86 -45.61
CA SER A 80 -3.90 20.18 -44.98
C SER A 80 -4.96 21.08 -45.61
N PHE A 81 -5.62 21.88 -44.78
CA PHE A 81 -6.57 22.92 -45.18
C PHE A 81 -6.71 23.94 -44.05
N LYS A 82 -7.38 25.07 -44.28
CA LYS A 82 -7.65 26.09 -43.27
C LYS A 82 -9.15 26.18 -43.00
N ILE A 83 -9.47 26.40 -41.73
CA ILE A 83 -10.84 26.68 -41.28
C ILE A 83 -10.88 28.09 -40.67
N ARG A 84 -12.06 28.70 -40.72
CA ARG A 84 -12.37 29.98 -40.09
C ARG A 84 -13.39 29.77 -38.97
N GLN A 85 -13.10 30.25 -37.77
CA GLN A 85 -14.02 30.27 -36.63
C GLN A 85 -14.04 31.69 -36.06
N GLY A 86 -15.14 32.40 -36.27
CA GLY A 86 -15.20 33.85 -36.02
C GLY A 86 -14.20 34.60 -36.90
N GLU A 87 -13.34 35.41 -36.27
CA GLU A 87 -12.27 36.18 -36.96
C GLU A 87 -10.97 35.40 -37.13
N ALA A 88 -10.82 34.24 -36.48
CA ALA A 88 -9.59 33.45 -36.52
C ALA A 88 -9.57 32.49 -37.72
N VAL A 89 -8.44 32.45 -38.43
CA VAL A 89 -8.16 31.46 -39.48
C VAL A 89 -7.05 30.53 -39.03
N VAL A 90 -7.35 29.24 -38.96
CA VAL A 90 -6.47 28.23 -38.39
C VAL A 90 -6.17 27.14 -39.41
N ALA A 91 -4.90 26.73 -39.47
CA ALA A 91 -4.50 25.61 -40.30
C ALA A 91 -4.76 24.27 -39.61
N VAL A 92 -5.39 23.35 -40.33
CA VAL A 92 -5.69 21.99 -39.91
C VAL A 92 -4.83 21.04 -40.73
N SER A 93 -4.23 20.05 -40.06
CA SER A 93 -3.53 18.98 -40.78
C SER A 93 -3.79 17.60 -40.22
N PHE A 94 -3.95 16.62 -41.12
CA PHE A 94 -4.08 15.20 -40.83
C PHE A 94 -2.90 14.45 -41.44
N PHE A 95 -2.28 13.56 -40.68
CA PHE A 95 -1.14 12.75 -41.15
C PHE A 95 -1.61 11.34 -41.54
N ASN A 96 -1.17 10.86 -42.71
CA ASN A 96 -1.44 9.52 -43.25
C ASN A 96 -2.94 9.22 -43.44
N GLN A 97 -3.78 10.23 -43.67
CA GLN A 97 -5.23 10.10 -43.84
C GLN A 97 -5.74 10.85 -45.09
N PRO A 98 -5.33 10.44 -46.31
CA PRO A 98 -5.66 11.17 -47.54
C PRO A 98 -7.14 11.02 -47.90
N TYR A 99 -7.79 9.92 -47.47
CA TYR A 99 -9.22 9.63 -47.67
C TYR A 99 -10.17 10.64 -47.02
N LEU A 100 -9.67 11.50 -46.12
CA LEU A 100 -10.46 12.57 -45.51
C LEU A 100 -10.62 13.77 -46.44
N ALA A 101 -9.84 13.87 -47.52
CA ALA A 101 -9.94 14.97 -48.48
C ALA A 101 -11.35 15.09 -49.08
N ASP A 102 -11.98 13.96 -49.40
CA ASP A 102 -13.34 13.91 -49.98
C ASP A 102 -14.42 14.43 -49.02
N LYS A 103 -14.11 14.53 -47.72
CA LYS A 103 -15.01 15.05 -46.68
C LYS A 103 -14.82 16.53 -46.40
N VAL A 104 -13.85 17.18 -47.04
CA VAL A 104 -13.52 18.59 -46.84
C VAL A 104 -14.02 19.38 -48.05
N THR A 105 -15.19 19.98 -47.91
CA THR A 105 -15.80 20.82 -48.95
C THR A 105 -15.51 22.30 -48.68
N LEU A 106 -15.02 23.03 -49.68
CA LEU A 106 -14.77 24.46 -49.54
C LEU A 106 -16.08 25.20 -49.24
N GLY A 107 -16.07 26.07 -48.24
CA GLY A 107 -17.24 26.85 -47.84
C GLY A 107 -18.25 26.12 -46.95
N SER A 108 -18.06 24.83 -46.66
CA SER A 108 -18.90 24.12 -45.69
C SER A 108 -18.36 24.23 -44.27
N ASP A 109 -19.24 24.16 -43.28
CA ASP A 109 -18.84 23.97 -41.90
C ASP A 109 -18.36 22.55 -41.66
N ILE A 110 -17.29 22.41 -40.88
CA ILE A 110 -16.70 21.13 -40.53
C ILE A 110 -16.36 21.08 -39.05
N ALA A 111 -16.64 19.94 -38.42
CA ALA A 111 -16.28 19.65 -37.04
C ALA A 111 -15.07 18.73 -37.00
N ILE A 112 -13.99 19.19 -36.36
CA ILE A 112 -12.71 18.48 -36.31
C ILE A 112 -12.36 18.22 -34.86
N PHE A 113 -12.19 16.96 -34.50
CA PHE A 113 -11.56 16.58 -33.25
C PHE A 113 -10.05 16.49 -33.47
N GLY A 114 -9.28 17.30 -32.74
CA GLY A 114 -7.84 17.39 -32.93
C GLY A 114 -7.12 18.03 -31.75
N LYS A 115 -5.78 17.95 -31.79
CA LYS A 115 -4.90 18.58 -30.80
C LYS A 115 -4.55 19.99 -31.26
N TRP A 116 -4.72 20.97 -30.37
CA TRP A 116 -4.29 22.35 -30.57
C TRP A 116 -2.78 22.49 -30.31
N ASP A 117 -2.08 23.18 -31.22
CA ASP A 117 -0.68 23.61 -31.09
C ASP A 117 -0.69 25.14 -31.14
N ALA A 118 -0.56 25.75 -29.96
CA ALA A 118 -0.65 27.19 -29.78
C ALA A 118 0.54 27.92 -30.41
N LEU A 119 1.74 27.31 -30.36
CA LEU A 119 2.96 27.87 -30.93
C LEU A 119 2.87 28.05 -32.44
N LYS A 120 2.20 27.10 -33.13
CA LYS A 120 2.04 27.14 -34.59
C LYS A 120 0.67 27.64 -35.04
N ALA A 121 -0.23 27.92 -34.11
CA ALA A 121 -1.64 28.21 -34.37
C ALA A 121 -2.28 27.17 -35.33
N THR A 122 -2.02 25.88 -35.06
CA THR A 122 -2.50 24.78 -35.91
C THR A 122 -3.24 23.71 -35.13
N VAL A 123 -4.17 23.04 -35.81
CA VAL A 123 -4.88 21.87 -35.29
C VAL A 123 -4.33 20.64 -35.99
N THR A 124 -3.78 19.72 -35.21
CA THR A 124 -3.49 18.37 -35.70
C THR A 124 -4.77 17.54 -35.60
N GLY A 125 -5.45 17.37 -36.73
CA GLY A 125 -6.71 16.66 -36.84
C GLY A 125 -6.52 15.16 -36.59
N MET A 126 -7.41 14.59 -35.78
CA MET A 126 -7.47 13.15 -35.50
C MET A 126 -8.70 12.51 -36.15
N LYS A 127 -9.83 13.24 -36.18
CA LYS A 127 -11.09 12.79 -36.77
C LYS A 127 -11.94 13.96 -37.27
N ILE A 128 -12.65 13.75 -38.39
CA ILE A 128 -13.74 14.62 -38.85
C ILE A 128 -15.06 14.03 -38.34
N LEU A 129 -15.87 14.86 -37.70
CA LEU A 129 -17.17 14.49 -37.16
C LEU A 129 -18.28 14.91 -38.13
N ALA A 130 -19.24 14.01 -38.37
CA ALA A 130 -20.38 14.30 -39.24
C ALA A 130 -21.42 15.21 -38.57
N GLN A 131 -21.50 15.15 -37.24
CA GLN A 131 -22.32 16.01 -36.39
C GLN A 131 -21.53 16.30 -35.12
N VAL A 132 -21.67 17.51 -34.59
CA VAL A 132 -21.26 17.84 -33.23
C VAL A 132 -22.37 17.34 -32.32
N THR A 133 -22.02 16.40 -31.44
CA THR A 133 -22.86 15.94 -30.36
C THR A 133 -22.28 16.49 -29.08
N ASP A 134 -23.09 17.19 -28.29
CA ASP A 134 -22.65 17.85 -27.04
C ASP A 134 -22.46 16.84 -25.88
N ASP A 135 -22.17 15.60 -26.24
CA ASP A 135 -22.24 14.43 -25.38
C ASP A 135 -20.83 13.94 -25.02
N MET A 136 -20.64 13.58 -23.75
CA MET A 136 -19.45 12.90 -23.30
C MET A 136 -19.41 11.48 -23.86
N GLN A 137 -18.40 11.15 -24.66
CA GLN A 137 -18.26 9.80 -25.19
C GLN A 137 -17.45 8.92 -24.22
N PRO A 138 -18.03 7.81 -23.73
CA PRO A 138 -17.31 6.89 -22.86
C PRO A 138 -16.20 6.15 -23.62
N VAL A 139 -15.05 5.99 -22.97
CA VAL A 139 -13.91 5.22 -23.49
C VAL A 139 -13.67 4.02 -22.60
N TYR A 140 -13.82 2.83 -23.18
CA TYR A 140 -13.70 1.55 -22.48
C TYR A 140 -12.34 0.90 -22.72
N ARG A 141 -11.93 -0.02 -21.83
CA ARG A 141 -10.79 -0.89 -22.16
C ARG A 141 -11.23 -1.86 -23.27
N VAL A 142 -10.44 -2.00 -24.32
CA VAL A 142 -10.77 -2.86 -25.47
C VAL A 142 -9.64 -3.84 -25.75
N ALA A 143 -10.00 -5.08 -26.10
CA ALA A 143 -9.06 -6.11 -26.52
C ALA A 143 -8.85 -6.07 -28.05
N GLN A 144 -7.80 -6.72 -28.52
CA GLN A 144 -7.48 -6.78 -29.94
C GLN A 144 -8.66 -7.38 -30.72
N GLY A 145 -9.20 -6.60 -31.66
CA GLY A 145 -10.32 -7.02 -32.51
C GLY A 145 -11.72 -6.65 -32.03
N ILE A 146 -11.85 -5.91 -30.91
CA ILE A 146 -13.08 -5.17 -30.56
C ILE A 146 -12.81 -3.67 -30.71
N SER A 147 -13.76 -2.96 -31.31
CA SER A 147 -13.71 -1.50 -31.42
C SER A 147 -14.54 -0.84 -30.33
N GLN A 148 -14.17 0.37 -29.90
CA GLN A 148 -14.98 1.21 -28.99
C GLN A 148 -16.43 1.32 -29.47
N LYS A 149 -16.62 1.58 -30.77
CA LYS A 149 -17.94 1.72 -31.39
C LYS A 149 -18.80 0.47 -31.26
N THR A 150 -18.19 -0.72 -31.32
CA THR A 150 -18.90 -1.99 -31.17
C THR A 150 -19.41 -2.14 -29.74
N LEU A 151 -18.55 -1.85 -28.75
CA LEU A 151 -18.89 -2.00 -27.34
C LEU A 151 -19.93 -0.97 -26.89
N VAL A 152 -19.78 0.30 -27.29
CA VAL A 152 -20.79 1.34 -27.04
C VAL A 152 -22.16 0.94 -27.59
N LYS A 153 -22.21 0.41 -28.82
CA LYS A 153 -23.45 -0.07 -29.42
C LYS A 153 -24.06 -1.25 -28.69
N ALA A 154 -23.23 -2.19 -28.22
CA ALA A 154 -23.69 -3.33 -27.44
C ALA A 154 -24.38 -2.88 -26.14
N ILE A 155 -23.76 -1.93 -25.42
CA ILE A 155 -24.32 -1.35 -24.18
C ILE A 155 -25.62 -0.61 -24.48
N GLN A 156 -25.66 0.21 -25.54
CA GLN A 156 -26.90 0.90 -25.95
C GLN A 156 -28.01 -0.08 -26.31
N SER A 157 -27.72 -1.15 -27.05
CA SER A 157 -28.70 -2.22 -27.35
C SER A 157 -29.25 -2.87 -26.07
N ALA A 158 -28.41 -3.05 -25.05
CA ALA A 158 -28.83 -3.57 -23.75
C ALA A 158 -29.75 -2.57 -23.01
N PHE A 159 -29.47 -1.27 -23.10
CA PHE A 159 -30.33 -0.22 -22.53
C PHE A 159 -31.68 -0.17 -23.24
N ASP A 160 -31.68 -0.21 -24.58
CA ASP A 160 -32.89 -0.11 -25.41
C ASP A 160 -33.86 -1.28 -25.20
N MET A 161 -33.36 -2.47 -24.82
CA MET A 161 -34.21 -3.61 -24.46
C MET A 161 -34.74 -3.56 -23.02
N GLY A 162 -34.38 -2.52 -22.25
CA GLY A 162 -34.82 -2.34 -20.87
C GLY A 162 -34.01 -3.13 -19.85
N ALA A 163 -32.80 -3.60 -20.18
CA ALA A 163 -32.00 -4.43 -19.26
C ALA A 163 -31.62 -3.70 -17.96
N LEU A 164 -31.59 -2.36 -17.96
CA LEU A 164 -31.40 -1.56 -16.74
C LEU A 164 -32.50 -1.79 -15.70
N ASN A 165 -33.73 -2.08 -16.11
CA ASN A 165 -34.84 -2.36 -15.19
C ASN A 165 -34.70 -3.73 -14.52
N TRP A 166 -33.81 -4.59 -15.02
CA TRP A 166 -33.53 -5.88 -14.43
C TRP A 166 -32.46 -5.81 -13.33
N LEU A 167 -31.75 -4.69 -13.17
CA LEU A 167 -30.76 -4.48 -12.11
C LEU A 167 -31.45 -4.25 -10.77
N PRO A 168 -31.47 -5.23 -9.84
CA PRO A 168 -32.04 -5.03 -8.53
C PRO A 168 -31.14 -4.08 -7.73
N GLU A 169 -31.75 -3.26 -6.87
CA GLU A 169 -30.97 -2.50 -5.91
C GLU A 169 -30.21 -3.44 -4.98
N ASN A 170 -28.95 -3.09 -4.68
CA ASN A 170 -28.10 -3.87 -3.81
C ASN A 170 -27.64 -3.07 -2.58
N LEU A 171 -27.95 -1.78 -2.47
CA LEU A 171 -27.73 -1.05 -1.22
C LEU A 171 -29.05 -0.91 -0.45
N PRO A 172 -29.05 -1.07 0.89
CA PRO A 172 -30.21 -0.77 1.72
C PRO A 172 -30.69 0.67 1.52
N GLN A 173 -32.02 0.86 1.49
CA GLN A 173 -32.62 2.19 1.34
C GLN A 173 -32.10 3.20 2.38
N VAL A 174 -31.85 2.73 3.61
CA VAL A 174 -31.28 3.54 4.70
C VAL A 174 -29.93 4.15 4.31
N LEU A 175 -29.08 3.40 3.59
CA LEU A 175 -27.78 3.90 3.14
C LEU A 175 -27.91 4.85 1.94
N LEU A 176 -28.82 4.54 1.01
CA LEU A 176 -29.13 5.42 -0.13
C LEU A 176 -29.58 6.81 0.36
N ASP A 177 -30.52 6.86 1.32
CA ASP A 177 -31.05 8.11 1.85
C ASP A 177 -30.01 8.87 2.66
N LYS A 178 -29.28 8.17 3.54
CA LYS A 178 -28.25 8.77 4.40
C LYS A 178 -27.13 9.44 3.60
N TYR A 179 -26.64 8.77 2.56
CA TYR A 179 -25.51 9.26 1.76
C TYR A 179 -25.95 10.01 0.49
N ARG A 180 -27.27 10.08 0.23
CA ARG A 180 -27.90 10.67 -0.97
C ARG A 180 -27.33 10.06 -2.24
N LEU A 181 -27.29 8.73 -2.29
CA LEU A 181 -26.76 7.98 -3.43
C LEU A 181 -27.84 7.78 -4.49
N LEU A 182 -27.44 7.71 -5.75
CA LEU A 182 -28.31 7.32 -6.85
C LEU A 182 -28.70 5.84 -6.73
N GLY A 183 -29.87 5.47 -7.24
CA GLY A 183 -30.24 4.05 -7.36
C GLY A 183 -29.35 3.32 -8.37
N ARG A 184 -29.17 2.01 -8.22
CA ARG A 184 -28.24 1.18 -9.03
C ARG A 184 -28.39 1.36 -10.54
N ALA A 185 -29.62 1.28 -11.04
CA ALA A 185 -29.90 1.43 -12.47
C ALA A 185 -29.57 2.84 -12.99
N GLN A 186 -29.88 3.87 -12.21
CA GLN A 186 -29.59 5.26 -12.56
C GLN A 186 -28.08 5.54 -12.57
N ALA A 187 -27.37 5.07 -11.54
CA ALA A 187 -25.92 5.20 -11.46
C ALA A 187 -25.23 4.46 -12.61
N THR A 188 -25.69 3.24 -12.94
CA THR A 188 -25.17 2.47 -14.06
C THR A 188 -25.36 3.21 -15.39
N ALA A 189 -26.55 3.75 -15.65
CA ALA A 189 -26.80 4.55 -16.85
C ALA A 189 -25.89 5.78 -16.93
N ALA A 190 -25.75 6.54 -15.84
CA ALA A 190 -24.91 7.73 -15.76
C ALA A 190 -23.41 7.43 -15.83
N MET A 191 -22.96 6.23 -15.45
CA MET A 191 -21.59 5.75 -15.65
C MET A 191 -21.28 5.35 -17.09
N HIS A 192 -22.26 5.23 -17.97
CA HIS A 192 -22.03 4.98 -19.39
C HIS A 192 -22.27 6.23 -20.22
N PHE A 193 -23.40 6.90 -19.97
CA PHE A 193 -23.86 8.05 -20.75
C PHE A 193 -24.36 9.16 -19.81
N PRO A 194 -23.46 9.86 -19.11
CA PRO A 194 -23.83 10.97 -18.25
C PRO A 194 -24.33 12.16 -19.07
N LYS A 195 -25.37 12.85 -18.58
CA LYS A 195 -25.84 14.12 -19.16
C LYS A 195 -24.85 15.25 -18.90
N ASP A 196 -24.21 15.24 -17.72
CA ASP A 196 -23.22 16.22 -17.32
C ASP A 196 -22.20 15.65 -16.32
N ILE A 197 -21.18 16.45 -16.00
CA ILE A 197 -20.12 16.10 -15.06
C ILE A 197 -20.68 15.86 -13.64
N ALA A 198 -21.75 16.55 -13.25
CA ALA A 198 -22.31 16.42 -11.91
C ALA A 198 -23.02 15.07 -11.73
N GLU A 199 -23.81 14.64 -12.73
CA GLU A 199 -24.45 13.33 -12.78
C GLU A 199 -23.40 12.21 -12.79
N TYR A 200 -22.35 12.35 -13.61
CA TYR A 200 -21.22 11.41 -13.60
C TYR A 200 -20.57 11.32 -12.21
N LYS A 201 -20.28 12.45 -11.56
CA LYS A 201 -19.66 12.45 -10.22
C LYS A 201 -20.54 11.77 -9.17
N GLN A 202 -21.86 11.94 -9.23
CA GLN A 202 -22.79 11.26 -8.32
C GLN A 202 -22.82 9.75 -8.57
N ALA A 203 -22.86 9.35 -9.84
CA ALA A 203 -22.81 7.95 -10.23
C ALA A 203 -21.49 7.28 -9.81
N LEU A 204 -20.37 7.94 -10.08
CA LEU A 204 -19.04 7.50 -9.69
C LEU A 204 -18.94 7.32 -8.17
N ARG A 205 -19.40 8.31 -7.39
CA ARG A 205 -19.43 8.23 -5.93
C ARG A 205 -20.24 7.04 -5.44
N ARG A 206 -21.39 6.76 -6.05
CA ARG A 206 -22.23 5.60 -5.73
C ARG A 206 -21.51 4.29 -6.01
N ILE A 207 -20.98 4.09 -7.21
CA ILE A 207 -20.30 2.83 -7.58
C ILE A 207 -19.09 2.60 -6.70
N LYS A 208 -18.29 3.64 -6.43
CA LYS A 208 -17.16 3.56 -5.51
C LYS A 208 -17.60 3.14 -4.10
N PHE A 209 -18.66 3.76 -3.56
CA PHE A 209 -19.17 3.39 -2.24
C PHE A 209 -19.68 1.95 -2.22
N GLU A 210 -20.45 1.52 -3.22
CA GLU A 210 -20.95 0.15 -3.34
C GLU A 210 -19.82 -0.88 -3.36
N GLU A 211 -18.82 -0.72 -4.23
CA GLU A 211 -17.68 -1.64 -4.33
C GLU A 211 -16.92 -1.76 -3.01
N LEU A 212 -16.59 -0.62 -2.40
CA LEU A 212 -15.85 -0.59 -1.13
C LEU A 212 -16.70 -1.08 0.04
N PHE A 213 -18.02 -0.81 0.04
CA PHE A 213 -18.95 -1.28 1.07
C PHE A 213 -19.06 -2.79 1.06
N TYR A 214 -19.30 -3.41 -0.10
CA TYR A 214 -19.39 -4.87 -0.19
C TYR A 214 -18.06 -5.55 0.14
N PHE A 215 -16.94 -4.97 -0.27
CA PHE A 215 -15.64 -5.45 0.17
C PHE A 215 -15.50 -5.42 1.70
N GLN A 216 -15.85 -4.30 2.34
CA GLN A 216 -15.80 -4.19 3.80
C GLN A 216 -16.81 -5.10 4.50
N MET A 217 -18.02 -5.27 3.98
CA MET A 217 -19.00 -6.20 4.53
C MET A 217 -18.49 -7.64 4.54
N ASN A 218 -17.93 -8.12 3.42
CA ASN A 218 -17.35 -9.47 3.35
C ASN A 218 -16.24 -9.64 4.41
N LEU A 219 -15.34 -8.66 4.55
CA LEU A 219 -14.30 -8.70 5.59
C LEU A 219 -14.86 -8.72 7.01
N GLN A 220 -15.86 -7.90 7.32
CA GLN A 220 -16.46 -7.85 8.66
C GLN A 220 -17.20 -9.14 9.00
N VAL A 221 -17.87 -9.77 8.02
CA VAL A 221 -18.52 -11.08 8.21
C VAL A 221 -17.48 -12.18 8.46
N LEU A 222 -16.40 -12.22 7.66
CA LEU A 222 -15.29 -13.15 7.88
C LEU A 222 -14.67 -12.96 9.27
N LYS A 223 -14.47 -11.71 9.71
CA LYS A 223 -14.01 -11.39 11.06
C LYS A 223 -14.95 -11.91 12.14
N ALA A 224 -16.26 -11.67 12.00
CA ALA A 224 -17.24 -12.11 12.98
C ALA A 224 -17.29 -13.65 13.08
N ASP A 225 -17.22 -14.34 11.94
CA ASP A 225 -17.15 -15.81 11.89
C ASP A 225 -15.88 -16.35 12.58
N ASN A 226 -14.72 -15.72 12.34
CA ASN A 226 -13.46 -16.08 13.00
C ASN A 226 -13.47 -15.76 14.51
N LYS A 227 -14.18 -14.71 14.92
CA LYS A 227 -14.30 -14.23 16.30
C LYS A 227 -15.40 -14.93 17.09
N ALA A 228 -16.12 -15.90 16.51
CA ALA A 228 -17.12 -16.69 17.22
C ALA A 228 -16.52 -17.35 18.49
N GLU A 229 -17.25 -17.26 19.62
CA GLU A 229 -16.79 -17.63 20.97
C GLU A 229 -16.23 -19.07 21.09
N SER A 230 -16.52 -19.97 20.15
CA SER A 230 -16.05 -21.35 20.19
C SER A 230 -14.61 -21.55 19.72
N ASN A 231 -13.94 -20.52 19.21
CA ASN A 231 -12.64 -20.66 18.54
C ASN A 231 -11.42 -20.18 19.34
N GLY A 232 -11.57 -19.49 20.49
CA GLY A 232 -10.44 -18.93 21.25
C GLY A 232 -10.27 -19.51 22.66
N GLN A 233 -9.16 -19.15 23.32
CA GLN A 233 -8.95 -19.45 24.75
C GLN A 233 -9.18 -18.18 25.59
N VAL A 234 -9.90 -18.32 26.70
CA VAL A 234 -10.04 -17.21 27.66
C VAL A 234 -8.75 -17.10 28.50
N ILE A 235 -8.00 -16.01 28.31
CA ILE A 235 -6.84 -15.67 29.13
C ILE A 235 -7.30 -14.69 30.23
N ALA A 236 -7.79 -15.24 31.33
CA ALA A 236 -8.26 -14.48 32.50
C ALA A 236 -7.07 -13.94 33.32
N TYR A 237 -6.39 -12.92 32.79
CA TYR A 237 -5.22 -12.29 33.42
C TYR A 237 -5.59 -11.51 34.70
N ASP A 238 -4.60 -11.32 35.57
CA ASP A 238 -4.73 -10.54 36.81
C ASP A 238 -4.53 -9.05 36.50
N ALA A 239 -5.63 -8.32 36.37
CA ALA A 239 -5.62 -6.90 36.03
C ALA A 239 -4.88 -6.04 37.07
N GLN A 240 -4.89 -6.44 38.35
CA GLN A 240 -4.21 -5.71 39.40
C GLN A 240 -2.70 -5.85 39.25
N LYS A 241 -2.19 -7.07 39.07
CA LYS A 241 -0.76 -7.31 38.83
C LYS A 241 -0.24 -6.59 37.58
N VAL A 242 -1.02 -6.61 36.49
CA VAL A 242 -0.65 -5.89 35.27
C VAL A 242 -0.58 -4.37 35.52
N ALA A 243 -1.56 -3.80 36.22
CA ALA A 243 -1.58 -2.37 36.56
C ALA A 243 -0.42 -1.97 37.48
N GLU A 244 -0.14 -2.77 38.51
CA GLU A 244 1.02 -2.58 39.40
C GLU A 244 2.32 -2.63 38.60
N LYS A 245 2.45 -3.59 37.68
CA LYS A 245 3.64 -3.71 36.85
C LYS A 245 3.84 -2.50 35.93
N ILE A 246 2.77 -1.99 35.32
CA ILE A 246 2.80 -0.75 34.52
C ILE A 246 3.29 0.43 35.37
N ALA A 247 2.85 0.52 36.63
CA ALA A 247 3.27 1.58 37.54
C ALA A 247 4.76 1.51 37.95
N THR A 248 5.38 0.33 37.88
CA THR A 248 6.83 0.14 38.15
C THR A 248 7.74 0.46 36.96
N LEU A 249 7.19 0.73 35.78
CA LEU A 249 8.01 1.02 34.60
C LEU A 249 8.81 2.32 34.81
N PRO A 250 10.05 2.40 34.31
CA PRO A 250 10.89 3.60 34.44
C PRO A 250 10.39 4.78 33.59
N PHE A 251 9.30 4.61 32.85
CA PHE A 251 8.68 5.61 31.99
C PHE A 251 7.16 5.43 31.98
N ALA A 252 6.43 6.51 31.68
CA ALA A 252 4.99 6.45 31.48
C ALA A 252 4.65 5.98 30.05
N LEU A 253 3.62 5.15 29.93
CA LEU A 253 3.08 4.75 28.63
C LEU A 253 2.41 5.95 27.93
N THR A 254 2.62 6.07 26.62
CA THR A 254 1.93 7.06 25.77
C THR A 254 0.45 6.73 25.62
N GLY A 255 -0.37 7.67 25.14
CA GLY A 255 -1.79 7.44 24.88
C GLY A 255 -2.00 6.30 23.87
N GLY A 256 -1.22 6.31 22.78
CA GLY A 256 -1.23 5.24 21.77
C GLY A 256 -0.84 3.86 22.31
N GLN A 257 0.15 3.79 23.20
CA GLN A 257 0.55 2.54 23.87
C GLN A 257 -0.56 2.01 24.79
N LYS A 258 -1.19 2.89 25.59
CA LYS A 258 -2.30 2.51 26.49
C LYS A 258 -3.50 1.97 25.72
N ARG A 259 -3.98 2.71 24.72
CA ARG A 259 -5.10 2.27 23.85
C ARG A 259 -4.81 0.92 23.19
N SER A 260 -3.57 0.74 22.69
CA SER A 260 -3.16 -0.51 22.05
C SER A 260 -3.12 -1.69 23.02
N LEU A 261 -2.59 -1.47 24.22
CA LEU A 261 -2.53 -2.50 25.27
C LEU A 261 -3.93 -2.86 25.77
N GLU A 262 -4.81 -1.88 26.01
CA GLU A 262 -6.20 -2.10 26.41
C GLU A 262 -6.95 -2.97 25.38
N ALA A 263 -6.78 -2.68 24.09
CA ALA A 263 -7.38 -3.50 23.03
C ALA A 263 -6.85 -4.94 23.01
N ILE A 264 -5.54 -5.13 23.19
CA ILE A 264 -4.92 -6.47 23.28
C ILE A 264 -5.48 -7.24 24.49
N LEU A 265 -5.49 -6.61 25.66
CA LEU A 265 -5.97 -7.23 26.89
C LEU A 265 -7.46 -7.55 26.84
N ALA A 266 -8.27 -6.71 26.19
CA ALA A 266 -9.69 -6.97 25.99
C ALA A 266 -9.92 -8.20 25.09
N ASP A 267 -9.17 -8.34 23.99
CA ASP A 267 -9.27 -9.52 23.13
C ASP A 267 -8.85 -10.79 23.89
N MET A 268 -7.72 -10.75 24.61
CA MET A 268 -7.23 -11.89 25.43
C MET A 268 -8.28 -12.41 26.44
N ARG A 269 -9.15 -11.53 26.94
CA ARG A 269 -10.20 -11.88 27.90
C ARG A 269 -11.52 -12.30 27.25
N SER A 270 -11.72 -12.00 25.95
CA SER A 270 -13.00 -12.15 25.27
C SER A 270 -13.44 -13.59 25.01
N GLY A 271 -12.49 -14.54 25.01
CA GLY A 271 -12.74 -15.93 24.60
C GLY A 271 -12.76 -16.15 23.09
N ALA A 272 -12.77 -15.08 22.30
CA ALA A 272 -12.51 -15.15 20.88
C ALA A 272 -11.00 -15.21 20.61
N HIS A 273 -10.60 -15.80 19.48
CA HIS A 273 -9.19 -15.85 19.09
C HIS A 273 -8.70 -14.45 18.69
N MET A 274 -7.68 -13.94 19.39
CA MET A 274 -7.05 -12.68 19.01
C MET A 274 -6.20 -12.88 17.75
N ASN A 275 -6.46 -12.09 16.70
CA ASN A 275 -5.61 -11.99 15.51
C ASN A 275 -5.35 -10.51 15.22
N ARG A 276 -4.28 -9.95 15.81
CA ARG A 276 -4.07 -8.51 15.88
C ARG A 276 -2.71 -8.08 15.32
N LEU A 277 -2.70 -7.02 14.53
CA LEU A 277 -1.51 -6.31 14.07
C LEU A 277 -1.28 -5.06 14.94
N LEU A 278 -0.20 -5.06 15.72
CA LEU A 278 0.32 -3.90 16.42
C LEU A 278 1.30 -3.15 15.52
N GLN A 279 0.86 -2.00 15.05
CA GLN A 279 1.62 -1.12 14.19
C GLN A 279 2.07 0.12 14.95
N GLY A 280 3.28 0.57 14.68
CA GLY A 280 3.78 1.83 15.22
C GLY A 280 5.13 2.15 14.63
N ASP A 281 5.53 3.41 14.71
CA ASP A 281 6.82 3.85 14.16
C ASP A 281 8.01 3.14 14.85
N VAL A 282 9.19 3.14 14.23
CA VAL A 282 10.43 2.63 14.83
C VAL A 282 10.69 3.38 16.13
N GLY A 283 10.75 2.67 17.25
CA GLY A 283 10.94 3.27 18.57
C GLY A 283 9.69 3.86 19.23
N SER A 284 8.49 3.60 18.68
CA SER A 284 7.19 3.93 19.32
C SER A 284 6.88 3.11 20.58
N GLY A 285 7.70 2.11 20.92
CA GLY A 285 7.51 1.25 22.10
C GLY A 285 6.58 0.06 21.88
N LYS A 286 6.48 -0.47 20.65
CA LYS A 286 5.78 -1.75 20.39
C LYS A 286 6.21 -2.88 21.33
N THR A 287 7.52 -2.98 21.57
CA THR A 287 8.10 -4.00 22.46
C THR A 287 7.54 -3.92 23.88
N VAL A 288 7.34 -2.73 24.47
CA VAL A 288 6.79 -2.66 25.84
C VAL A 288 5.34 -3.13 25.89
N VAL A 289 4.54 -2.82 24.87
CA VAL A 289 3.15 -3.28 24.76
C VAL A 289 3.11 -4.82 24.63
N ALA A 290 3.94 -5.40 23.77
CA ALA A 290 4.07 -6.85 23.62
C ALA A 290 4.54 -7.53 24.92
N SER A 291 5.56 -6.99 25.58
CA SER A 291 6.08 -7.46 26.86
C SER A 291 5.00 -7.47 27.96
N LEU A 292 4.16 -6.44 28.03
CA LEU A 292 3.06 -6.38 28.99
C LEU A 292 1.93 -7.38 28.67
N ALA A 293 1.66 -7.65 27.38
CA ALA A 293 0.73 -8.70 26.97
C ALA A 293 1.25 -10.10 27.34
N MET A 294 2.56 -10.36 27.16
CA MET A 294 3.21 -11.58 27.63
C MET A 294 3.07 -11.74 29.15
N TYR A 295 3.28 -10.65 29.90
CA TYR A 295 3.10 -10.66 31.36
C TYR A 295 1.66 -10.93 31.77
N ALA A 296 0.67 -10.38 31.06
CA ALA A 296 -0.74 -10.69 31.30
C ALA A 296 -1.03 -12.18 31.10
N ALA A 297 -0.52 -12.79 30.02
CA ALA A 297 -0.63 -14.24 29.80
C ALA A 297 -0.03 -15.06 30.94
N TYR A 298 1.16 -14.68 31.43
CA TYR A 298 1.79 -15.28 32.61
C TYR A 298 0.90 -15.21 33.85
N THR A 299 0.28 -14.07 34.14
CA THR A 299 -0.59 -13.94 35.33
C THR A 299 -1.82 -14.84 35.28
N ALA A 300 -2.22 -15.30 34.08
CA ALA A 300 -3.28 -16.27 33.86
C ALA A 300 -2.79 -17.74 33.83
N GLY A 301 -1.50 -17.99 34.07
CA GLY A 301 -0.88 -19.32 34.05
C GLY A 301 -0.59 -19.85 32.65
N PHE A 302 -0.44 -18.98 31.65
CA PHE A 302 -0.08 -19.34 30.28
C PHE A 302 1.37 -18.96 29.96
N GLN A 303 1.99 -19.75 29.09
CA GLN A 303 3.25 -19.44 28.46
C GLN A 303 3.04 -18.49 27.28
N SER A 304 4.06 -17.68 26.99
CA SER A 304 4.08 -16.81 25.81
C SER A 304 5.38 -16.95 25.02
N ALA A 305 5.29 -16.77 23.70
CA ALA A 305 6.41 -16.94 22.80
C ALA A 305 6.57 -15.75 21.85
N LEU A 306 7.77 -15.16 21.78
CA LEU A 306 8.13 -14.05 20.89
C LEU A 306 9.10 -14.54 19.82
N MET A 307 8.63 -14.61 18.58
CA MET A 307 9.44 -14.97 17.41
C MET A 307 9.97 -13.72 16.70
N VAL A 308 11.27 -13.73 16.42
CA VAL A 308 12.01 -12.59 15.83
C VAL A 308 12.94 -13.08 14.70
N PRO A 309 13.29 -12.23 13.72
CA PRO A 309 13.91 -12.71 12.48
C PRO A 309 15.39 -13.09 12.60
N THR A 310 16.12 -12.58 13.61
CA THR A 310 17.56 -12.82 13.77
C THR A 310 17.93 -13.15 15.21
N GLU A 311 19.07 -13.83 15.39
CA GLU A 311 19.56 -14.22 16.72
C GLU A 311 19.93 -12.99 17.58
N ILE A 312 20.51 -11.95 16.97
CA ILE A 312 20.79 -10.69 17.68
C ILE A 312 19.51 -10.05 18.23
N LEU A 313 18.42 -10.06 17.45
CA LEU A 313 17.15 -9.54 17.93
C LEU A 313 16.58 -10.41 19.05
N ALA A 314 16.76 -11.74 18.97
CA ALA A 314 16.33 -12.65 20.02
C ALA A 314 17.07 -12.37 21.33
N GLU A 315 18.39 -12.17 21.28
CA GLU A 315 19.20 -11.80 22.44
C GLU A 315 18.78 -10.44 23.02
N GLN A 316 18.50 -9.44 22.17
CA GLN A 316 18.08 -8.11 22.63
C GLN A 316 16.73 -8.14 23.35
N HIS A 317 15.75 -8.82 22.78
CA HIS A 317 14.44 -8.97 23.38
C HIS A 317 14.52 -9.83 24.66
N PHE A 318 15.33 -10.87 24.68
CA PHE A 318 15.59 -11.69 25.87
C PHE A 318 16.17 -10.87 27.04
N GLU A 319 17.21 -10.08 26.79
CA GLU A 319 17.81 -9.21 27.82
C GLU A 319 16.82 -8.13 28.28
N SER A 320 16.07 -7.54 27.35
CA SER A 320 15.04 -6.55 27.69
C SER A 320 13.93 -7.14 28.56
N LEU A 321 13.47 -8.37 28.27
CA LEU A 321 12.45 -9.04 29.08
C LEU A 321 13.00 -9.39 30.46
N ARG A 322 14.24 -9.86 30.57
CA ARG A 322 14.88 -10.15 31.86
C ARG A 322 15.02 -8.92 32.75
N GLN A 323 15.35 -7.77 32.15
CA GLN A 323 15.41 -6.51 32.88
C GLN A 323 14.02 -6.04 33.34
N LEU A 324 12.99 -6.21 32.51
CA LEU A 324 11.63 -5.82 32.84
C LEU A 324 10.97 -6.77 33.85
N PHE A 325 11.25 -8.07 33.78
CA PHE A 325 10.62 -9.14 34.56
C PHE A 325 11.67 -10.06 35.20
N PRO A 326 12.43 -9.56 36.18
CA PRO A 326 13.53 -10.33 36.80
C PRO A 326 13.05 -11.58 37.55
N ASP A 327 11.79 -11.61 37.98
CA ASP A 327 11.21 -12.70 38.77
C ASP A 327 10.65 -13.85 37.90
N LEU A 328 10.65 -13.70 36.58
CA LEU A 328 10.06 -14.67 35.65
C LEU A 328 11.13 -15.57 35.01
N SER A 329 10.76 -16.81 34.74
CA SER A 329 11.59 -17.76 34.00
C SER A 329 11.52 -17.48 32.50
N ILE A 330 12.52 -16.74 32.00
CA ILE A 330 12.62 -16.36 30.59
C ILE A 330 13.74 -17.18 29.93
N ALA A 331 13.43 -17.80 28.79
CA ALA A 331 14.37 -18.56 27.99
C ALA A 331 14.56 -17.97 26.57
N ILE A 332 15.70 -18.32 25.96
CA ILE A 332 16.00 -18.01 24.56
C ILE A 332 16.13 -19.32 23.78
N LEU A 333 15.56 -19.37 22.56
CA LEU A 333 15.67 -20.49 21.64
C LEU A 333 16.09 -20.02 20.23
N THR A 334 17.37 -20.16 19.90
CA THR A 334 17.89 -19.84 18.55
C THR A 334 18.41 -21.08 17.83
N SER A 335 18.66 -20.94 16.53
CA SER A 335 19.22 -21.98 15.67
C SER A 335 20.66 -22.32 16.03
N GLY A 336 21.46 -21.33 16.44
CA GLY A 336 22.88 -21.48 16.81
C GLY A 336 23.15 -22.12 18.17
N MET A 337 22.11 -22.43 18.97
CA MET A 337 22.30 -22.99 20.31
C MET A 337 22.97 -24.38 20.30
N LYS A 338 23.89 -24.60 21.24
CA LYS A 338 24.49 -25.92 21.50
C LYS A 338 23.41 -26.94 21.87
N ALA A 339 23.54 -28.17 21.35
CA ALA A 339 22.54 -29.23 21.50
C ALA A 339 22.13 -29.50 22.96
N ALA A 340 23.07 -29.49 23.90
CA ALA A 340 22.77 -29.71 25.32
C ALA A 340 21.88 -28.59 25.91
N ALA A 341 22.23 -27.32 25.67
CA ALA A 341 21.44 -26.17 26.13
C ALA A 341 20.05 -26.14 25.48
N LYS A 342 19.98 -26.44 24.17
CA LYS A 342 18.71 -26.55 23.45
C LYS A 342 17.81 -27.64 24.05
N LYS A 343 18.37 -28.82 24.36
CA LYS A 343 17.61 -29.92 24.97
C LYS A 343 17.04 -29.54 26.34
N THR A 344 17.81 -28.85 27.17
CA THR A 344 17.34 -28.35 28.48
C THR A 344 16.21 -27.34 28.32
N ALA A 345 16.35 -26.38 27.40
CA ALA A 345 15.31 -25.38 27.14
C ALA A 345 14.00 -26.02 26.62
N LEU A 346 14.10 -27.02 25.73
CA LEU A 346 12.93 -27.74 25.21
C LEU A 346 12.22 -28.54 26.30
N ALA A 347 12.95 -29.20 27.21
CA ALA A 347 12.36 -29.91 28.33
C ALA A 347 11.61 -28.96 29.28
N ALA A 348 12.24 -27.83 29.62
CA ALA A 348 11.66 -26.80 30.49
C ALA A 348 10.46 -26.07 29.84
N LEU A 349 10.38 -26.02 28.51
CA LEU A 349 9.20 -25.51 27.79
C LEU A 349 8.02 -26.48 27.90
N ALA A 350 8.30 -27.78 27.75
CA ALA A 350 7.30 -28.83 27.77
C ALA A 350 6.73 -29.11 29.18
N ASP A 351 7.55 -28.95 30.22
CA ASP A 351 7.12 -29.13 31.62
C ASP A 351 6.52 -27.88 32.26
N GLY A 352 6.60 -26.72 31.60
CA GLY A 352 6.00 -25.46 32.06
C GLY A 352 6.90 -24.62 32.97
N SER A 353 8.17 -25.00 33.16
CA SER A 353 9.13 -24.23 33.97
C SER A 353 9.58 -22.91 33.34
N ILE A 354 9.28 -22.69 32.06
CA ILE A 354 9.54 -21.43 31.32
C ILE A 354 8.24 -20.67 31.14
N ASP A 355 8.18 -19.43 31.61
CA ASP A 355 7.03 -18.53 31.51
C ASP A 355 6.98 -17.83 30.14
N MET A 356 8.15 -17.39 29.67
CA MET A 356 8.31 -16.63 28.44
C MET A 356 9.48 -17.17 27.62
N VAL A 357 9.31 -17.28 26.31
CA VAL A 357 10.40 -17.64 25.40
C VAL A 357 10.56 -16.65 24.27
N VAL A 358 11.81 -16.30 23.97
CA VAL A 358 12.18 -15.51 22.79
C VAL A 358 13.00 -16.38 21.86
N GLY A 359 12.79 -16.30 20.55
CA GLY A 359 13.56 -17.12 19.64
C GLY A 359 13.39 -16.77 18.18
N THR A 360 14.16 -17.43 17.33
CA THR A 360 13.99 -17.33 15.88
C THR A 360 12.92 -18.31 15.40
N HIS A 361 12.89 -18.62 14.10
CA HIS A 361 12.17 -19.76 13.52
C HIS A 361 12.43 -21.12 14.23
N ALA A 362 13.39 -21.19 15.17
CA ALA A 362 13.57 -22.35 16.03
C ALA A 362 12.32 -22.65 16.91
N LEU A 363 11.51 -21.64 17.25
CA LEU A 363 10.31 -21.80 18.08
C LEU A 363 9.20 -22.64 17.44
N ILE A 364 9.16 -22.67 16.10
CA ILE A 364 8.11 -23.37 15.33
C ILE A 364 8.55 -24.76 14.85
N GLN A 365 9.77 -25.21 15.19
CA GLN A 365 10.26 -26.53 14.80
C GLN A 365 9.45 -27.65 15.48
N ASP A 366 9.32 -28.80 14.82
CA ASP A 366 8.50 -29.93 15.29
C ASP A 366 8.85 -30.38 16.72
N ALA A 367 10.12 -30.36 17.08
CA ALA A 367 10.60 -30.75 18.41
C ALA A 367 10.17 -29.81 19.56
N VAL A 368 9.65 -28.61 19.27
CA VAL A 368 9.18 -27.68 20.29
C VAL A 368 7.77 -28.04 20.72
N THR A 369 7.60 -28.35 22.00
CA THR A 369 6.31 -28.60 22.65
C THR A 369 6.17 -27.63 23.81
N TYR A 370 5.02 -26.97 23.90
CA TYR A 370 4.68 -26.06 24.98
C TYR A 370 3.75 -26.76 25.98
N HIS A 371 3.91 -26.48 27.27
CA HIS A 371 2.98 -26.95 28.29
C HIS A 371 1.60 -26.30 28.15
N ARG A 372 1.57 -24.96 28.05
CA ARG A 372 0.32 -24.19 27.97
C ARG A 372 0.51 -22.85 27.27
N LEU A 373 0.72 -22.87 25.96
CA LEU A 373 0.90 -21.67 25.15
C LEU A 373 -0.42 -20.90 25.00
N GLY A 374 -0.45 -19.65 25.47
CA GLY A 374 -1.62 -18.76 25.36
C GLY A 374 -1.44 -17.61 24.37
N LEU A 375 -0.21 -17.12 24.18
CA LEU A 375 0.07 -15.96 23.32
C LEU A 375 1.32 -16.20 22.46
N VAL A 376 1.20 -15.99 21.16
CA VAL A 376 2.31 -15.97 20.21
C VAL A 376 2.47 -14.59 19.59
N ILE A 377 3.70 -14.10 19.59
CA ILE A 377 4.06 -12.78 19.07
C ILE A 377 5.06 -12.95 17.94
N THR A 378 4.84 -12.29 16.80
CA THR A 378 5.81 -12.24 15.70
C THR A 378 6.24 -10.81 15.43
N ASP A 379 7.53 -10.51 15.59
CA ASP A 379 8.11 -9.21 15.25
C ASP A 379 8.58 -9.17 13.79
N GLU A 380 8.45 -8.02 13.12
CA GLU A 380 8.74 -7.86 11.68
C GLU A 380 8.10 -8.94 10.79
N GLN A 381 6.77 -9.08 10.90
CA GLN A 381 6.03 -10.21 10.29
C GLN A 381 6.30 -10.43 8.79
N HIS A 382 6.64 -9.39 8.03
CA HIS A 382 6.90 -9.46 6.59
C HIS A 382 8.09 -10.36 6.23
N ARG A 383 8.94 -10.72 7.21
CA ARG A 383 10.06 -11.67 7.04
C ARG A 383 9.64 -13.14 7.14
N PHE A 384 8.43 -13.42 7.60
CA PHE A 384 7.95 -14.76 7.87
C PHE A 384 6.89 -15.18 6.85
N GLY A 385 7.07 -16.36 6.24
CA GLY A 385 6.12 -16.90 5.28
C GLY A 385 4.76 -17.28 5.90
N VAL A 386 3.71 -17.34 5.06
CA VAL A 386 2.35 -17.74 5.47
C VAL A 386 2.34 -19.06 6.26
N ASN A 387 3.07 -20.07 5.77
CA ASN A 387 3.14 -21.39 6.41
C ASN A 387 3.77 -21.36 7.81
N GLN A 388 4.77 -20.51 8.04
CA GLN A 388 5.42 -20.41 9.35
C GLN A 388 4.46 -19.86 10.42
N ARG A 389 3.61 -18.91 10.02
CA ARG A 389 2.55 -18.34 10.88
C ARG A 389 1.49 -19.38 11.23
N ARG A 390 1.07 -20.19 10.24
CA ARG A 390 0.12 -21.29 10.46
C ARG A 390 0.68 -22.33 11.45
N ILE A 391 1.93 -22.75 11.27
CA ILE A 391 2.58 -23.71 12.16
C ILE A 391 2.64 -23.16 13.59
N PHE A 392 2.94 -21.86 13.77
CA PHE A 392 3.01 -21.28 15.11
C PHE A 392 1.65 -21.29 15.83
N ARG A 393 0.56 -21.07 15.08
CA ARG A 393 -0.81 -21.21 15.59
C ARG A 393 -1.14 -22.66 15.98
N GLU A 394 -0.64 -23.63 15.22
CA GLU A 394 -0.85 -25.06 15.48
C GLU A 394 -0.01 -25.61 16.66
N LYS A 395 0.94 -24.85 17.21
CA LYS A 395 1.77 -25.24 18.38
C LYS A 395 1.05 -25.19 19.72
N GLY A 396 -0.11 -24.54 19.79
CA GLY A 396 -0.98 -24.51 20.96
C GLY A 396 -2.41 -24.84 20.57
N ASN A 397 -3.31 -24.90 21.55
CA ASN A 397 -4.74 -25.05 21.28
C ASN A 397 -5.35 -23.68 20.86
N ASN A 398 -4.98 -23.23 19.66
CA ASN A 398 -5.31 -21.94 19.07
C ASN A 398 -4.94 -20.70 19.93
N PRO A 399 -3.64 -20.52 20.25
CA PRO A 399 -3.17 -19.40 21.08
C PRO A 399 -3.44 -18.05 20.40
N ASP A 400 -3.61 -17.01 21.18
CA ASP A 400 -3.77 -15.64 20.68
C ASP A 400 -2.55 -15.19 19.86
N VAL A 401 -2.80 -14.50 18.75
CA VAL A 401 -1.77 -14.08 17.79
C VAL A 401 -1.64 -12.55 17.78
N LEU A 402 -0.44 -12.07 18.12
CA LEU A 402 -0.04 -10.67 18.00
C LEU A 402 1.09 -10.53 16.98
N MET A 403 0.88 -9.76 15.93
CA MET A 403 1.91 -9.44 14.94
C MET A 403 2.39 -8.00 15.16
N MET A 404 3.68 -7.75 15.01
CA MET A 404 4.25 -6.42 15.08
C MET A 404 4.92 -6.06 13.75
N THR A 405 4.82 -4.78 13.39
CA THR A 405 5.58 -4.23 12.27
C THR A 405 6.13 -2.87 12.63
N ALA A 406 7.40 -2.63 12.28
CA ALA A 406 8.01 -1.32 12.39
C ALA A 406 7.76 -0.44 11.16
N THR A 407 7.37 -1.04 10.03
CA THR A 407 7.02 -0.31 8.82
C THR A 407 5.61 0.23 8.97
N PRO A 408 5.41 1.55 8.99
CA PRO A 408 4.07 2.12 8.93
C PRO A 408 3.44 1.69 7.60
N ILE A 409 2.44 0.81 7.66
CA ILE A 409 1.58 0.47 6.55
C ILE A 409 0.45 1.51 6.53
N PRO A 410 0.16 2.16 5.39
CA PRO A 410 -1.00 3.04 5.27
C PRO A 410 -2.23 2.32 5.81
N ARG A 411 -3.04 3.02 6.62
CA ARG A 411 -4.22 2.39 7.26
C ARG A 411 -5.14 1.75 6.21
N THR A 412 -5.27 2.39 5.04
CA THR A 412 -5.88 1.84 3.82
C THR A 412 -5.42 0.43 3.51
N LEU A 413 -4.11 0.23 3.37
CA LEU A 413 -3.49 -1.04 3.00
C LEU A 413 -3.53 -2.07 4.11
N ALA A 414 -3.39 -1.64 5.37
CA ALA A 414 -3.49 -2.54 6.50
C ALA A 414 -4.87 -3.21 6.54
N ILE A 415 -5.93 -2.43 6.29
CA ILE A 415 -7.32 -2.90 6.27
C ILE A 415 -7.60 -3.79 5.05
N THR A 416 -6.99 -3.55 3.89
CA THR A 416 -7.31 -4.30 2.66
C THR A 416 -6.46 -5.55 2.49
N ALA A 417 -5.16 -5.47 2.74
CA ALA A 417 -4.20 -6.57 2.55
C ALA A 417 -4.15 -7.54 3.74
N PHE A 418 -4.50 -7.08 4.94
CA PHE A 418 -4.53 -7.88 6.16
C PHE A 418 -5.93 -7.89 6.78
N GLY A 419 -6.97 -7.79 5.95
CA GLY A 419 -8.34 -7.46 6.33
C GLY A 419 -9.02 -8.38 7.34
N GLU A 420 -8.47 -9.55 7.65
CA GLU A 420 -8.91 -10.41 8.76
C GLU A 420 -8.38 -9.96 10.13
N MET A 421 -7.28 -9.21 10.18
CA MET A 421 -6.61 -8.80 11.41
C MET A 421 -7.22 -7.52 11.99
N ASP A 422 -7.31 -7.45 13.31
CA ASP A 422 -7.57 -6.18 14.02
C ASP A 422 -6.28 -5.37 14.10
N VAL A 423 -6.35 -4.05 13.87
CA VAL A 423 -5.16 -3.19 13.81
C VAL A 423 -5.13 -2.25 15.00
N SER A 424 -4.07 -2.30 15.80
CA SER A 424 -3.75 -1.33 16.85
C SER A 424 -2.62 -0.44 16.38
N ILE A 425 -2.79 0.88 16.51
CA ILE A 425 -1.81 1.88 16.06
C ILE A 425 -1.22 2.62 17.25
N ILE A 426 0.11 2.68 17.30
CA ILE A 426 0.88 3.57 18.18
C ILE A 426 1.42 4.73 17.31
N ASP A 427 0.69 5.84 17.36
CA ASP A 427 0.93 7.10 16.63
C ASP A 427 1.75 8.12 17.42
N GLU A 428 2.10 7.81 18.67
CA GLU A 428 2.84 8.70 19.58
C GLU A 428 4.24 8.15 19.86
N LEU A 429 5.26 9.01 19.77
CA LEU A 429 6.62 8.69 20.21
C LEU A 429 6.76 8.90 21.74
N PRO A 430 7.56 8.07 22.45
CA PRO A 430 7.84 8.27 23.87
C PRO A 430 8.46 9.64 24.18
N ALA A 431 8.15 10.18 25.36
CA ALA A 431 8.71 11.45 25.83
C ALA A 431 10.25 11.39 25.96
N GLY A 432 10.94 12.48 25.60
CA GLY A 432 12.40 12.61 25.67
C GLY A 432 13.15 12.35 24.37
N ARG A 433 12.50 11.78 23.34
CA ARG A 433 13.13 11.56 22.04
C ARG A 433 13.22 12.87 21.24
N LYS A 434 14.44 13.24 20.82
CA LYS A 434 14.66 14.39 19.94
C LYS A 434 14.32 14.03 18.49
N PRO A 435 13.63 14.90 17.73
CA PRO A 435 13.34 14.65 16.33
C PRO A 435 14.64 14.58 15.52
N ILE A 436 14.70 13.67 14.56
CA ILE A 436 15.87 13.49 13.69
C ILE A 436 15.88 14.62 12.67
N ILE A 437 16.96 15.42 12.65
CA ILE A 437 17.12 16.49 11.68
C ILE A 437 17.44 15.86 10.33
N THR A 438 16.48 15.93 9.40
CA THR A 438 16.61 15.35 8.07
C THR A 438 17.00 16.45 7.07
N ARG A 439 18.05 16.23 6.28
CA ARG A 439 18.50 17.20 5.25
C ARG A 439 18.77 16.48 3.93
N TRP A 440 18.24 17.05 2.86
CA TRP A 440 18.61 16.68 1.50
C TRP A 440 19.75 17.57 1.01
N VAL A 441 20.81 16.93 0.51
CA VAL A 441 21.98 17.57 -0.07
C VAL A 441 22.28 16.99 -1.45
N LYS A 442 22.92 17.78 -2.30
CA LYS A 442 23.41 17.33 -3.59
C LYS A 442 24.77 16.66 -3.47
N HIS A 443 25.14 15.85 -4.47
CA HIS A 443 26.44 15.15 -4.47
C HIS A 443 27.63 16.11 -4.38
N GLU A 444 27.53 17.31 -4.97
CA GLU A 444 28.60 18.31 -4.93
C GLU A 444 28.84 18.86 -3.51
N GLN A 445 27.89 18.67 -2.60
CA GLN A 445 27.97 19.11 -1.20
C GLN A 445 28.47 18.00 -0.27
N LEU A 446 28.71 16.78 -0.78
CA LEU A 446 29.17 15.64 0.02
C LEU A 446 30.48 15.93 0.77
N PRO A 447 31.52 16.57 0.20
CA PRO A 447 32.75 16.88 0.95
C PRO A 447 32.49 17.70 2.22
N THR A 448 31.60 18.69 2.14
CA THR A 448 31.19 19.52 3.29
C THR A 448 30.49 18.69 4.37
N VAL A 449 29.69 17.69 3.96
CA VAL A 449 29.04 16.76 4.89
C VAL A 449 30.06 15.86 5.58
N LEU A 450 31.05 15.34 4.84
CA LEU A 450 32.09 14.49 5.40
C LEU A 450 32.97 15.26 6.41
N ASP A 451 33.31 16.52 6.14
CA ASP A 451 34.03 17.40 7.07
C ASP A 451 33.24 17.64 8.37
N TRP A 452 31.91 17.84 8.24
CA TRP A 452 31.03 17.95 9.41
C TRP A 452 30.95 16.64 10.19
N MET A 453 30.80 15.51 9.49
CA MET A 453 30.74 14.17 10.10
C MET A 453 32.02 13.89 10.91
N LYS A 454 33.19 14.28 10.39
CA LYS A 454 34.48 14.17 11.10
C LYS A 454 34.46 14.85 12.48
N LYS A 455 33.84 16.03 12.59
CA LYS A 455 33.71 16.77 13.87
C LYS A 455 32.76 16.07 14.84
N GLU A 456 31.70 15.44 14.34
CA GLU A 456 30.76 14.70 15.19
C GLU A 456 31.36 13.36 15.66
N LEU A 457 32.07 12.64 14.78
CA LEU A 457 32.79 11.41 15.14
C LEU A 457 33.84 11.68 16.24
N ALA A 458 34.54 12.82 16.18
CA ALA A 458 35.46 13.25 17.24
C ALA A 458 34.78 13.47 18.61
N LYS A 459 33.46 13.69 18.65
CA LYS A 459 32.65 13.78 19.89
C LYS A 459 32.14 12.40 20.35
N GLY A 460 32.64 11.31 19.77
CA GLY A 460 32.22 9.95 20.07
C GLY A 460 30.87 9.56 19.45
N ALA A 461 30.48 10.20 18.35
CA ALA A 461 29.36 9.74 17.52
C ALA A 461 29.79 8.55 16.64
N GLN A 462 28.80 7.79 16.18
CA GLN A 462 28.97 6.78 15.14
C GLN A 462 28.02 7.06 13.97
N ALA A 463 28.39 6.60 12.77
CA ALA A 463 27.67 6.88 11.54
C ALA A 463 27.32 5.59 10.78
N TYR A 464 26.09 5.51 10.30
CA TYR A 464 25.69 4.57 9.26
C TYR A 464 25.80 5.26 7.90
N VAL A 465 26.38 4.57 6.92
CA VAL A 465 26.43 5.01 5.53
C VAL A 465 25.81 3.94 4.65
N VAL A 466 24.73 4.30 3.95
CA VAL A 466 23.94 3.37 3.15
C VAL A 466 24.17 3.63 1.66
N SER A 467 24.52 2.58 0.94
CA SER A 467 24.59 2.57 -0.54
C SER A 467 23.31 1.94 -1.12
N PRO A 468 22.76 2.46 -2.22
CA PRO A 468 21.55 1.92 -2.85
C PRO A 468 21.75 0.50 -3.38
N LEU A 469 20.67 -0.28 -3.36
CA LEU A 469 20.55 -1.45 -4.21
C LEU A 469 20.07 -1.02 -5.60
N ILE A 470 20.60 -1.65 -6.64
CA ILE A 470 20.16 -1.53 -8.03
C ILE A 470 19.43 -2.83 -8.36
N GLU A 471 18.12 -2.72 -8.57
CA GLU A 471 17.19 -3.86 -8.75
C GLU A 471 17.62 -4.85 -9.84
N GLU A 472 18.47 -4.42 -10.78
CA GLU A 472 18.93 -5.22 -11.93
C GLU A 472 20.17 -6.10 -11.63
N SER A 473 20.97 -5.84 -10.58
CA SER A 473 22.16 -6.65 -10.30
C SER A 473 22.78 -6.51 -8.90
N GLU A 474 22.64 -7.55 -8.09
CA GLU A 474 23.33 -7.68 -6.78
C GLU A 474 24.86 -7.58 -6.87
N ALA A 475 25.45 -7.92 -8.03
CA ALA A 475 26.89 -7.83 -8.23
C ALA A 475 27.36 -6.37 -8.34
N LEU A 476 26.48 -5.48 -8.81
CA LEU A 476 26.74 -4.05 -8.93
C LEU A 476 26.60 -3.36 -7.56
N ASP A 477 25.67 -3.83 -6.73
CA ASP A 477 25.48 -3.36 -5.35
C ASP A 477 26.70 -3.60 -4.47
N LEU A 478 27.27 -4.82 -4.57
CA LEU A 478 28.50 -5.15 -3.86
C LEU A 478 29.65 -4.23 -4.27
N LYS A 479 29.78 -3.94 -5.57
CA LYS A 479 30.83 -3.04 -6.08
C LYS A 479 30.64 -1.62 -5.56
N ASN A 480 29.40 -1.12 -5.52
CA ASN A 480 29.12 0.23 -5.02
C ASN A 480 29.43 0.35 -3.52
N ALA A 481 29.02 -0.63 -2.71
CA ALA A 481 29.29 -0.62 -1.28
C ALA A 481 30.79 -0.75 -0.96
N VAL A 482 31.52 -1.59 -1.70
CA VAL A 482 32.98 -1.73 -1.55
C VAL A 482 33.70 -0.45 -1.99
N ALA A 483 33.33 0.14 -3.12
CA ALA A 483 33.93 1.39 -3.58
C ALA A 483 33.70 2.54 -2.58
N LEU A 484 32.48 2.65 -2.04
CA LEU A 484 32.16 3.64 -1.01
C LEU A 484 32.93 3.39 0.29
N HIS A 485 33.08 2.12 0.69
CA HIS A 485 33.92 1.75 1.83
C HIS A 485 35.37 2.18 1.63
N ASP A 486 35.95 1.94 0.45
CA ASP A 486 37.35 2.27 0.17
C ASP A 486 37.56 3.79 0.15
N GLU A 487 36.64 4.54 -0.47
CA GLU A 487 36.65 6.00 -0.49
C GLU A 487 36.59 6.59 0.92
N LEU A 488 35.64 6.12 1.74
CA LEU A 488 35.49 6.60 3.12
C LEU A 488 36.66 6.16 4.01
N SER A 489 37.20 4.96 3.81
CA SER A 489 38.37 4.48 4.54
C SER A 489 39.60 5.35 4.26
N GLN A 490 39.78 5.77 3.00
CA GLN A 490 40.85 6.70 2.61
C GLN A 490 40.61 8.10 3.20
N TYR A 491 39.40 8.63 3.09
CA TYR A 491 39.09 9.98 3.58
C TYR A 491 39.19 10.10 5.12
N PHE A 492 38.76 9.07 5.84
CA PHE A 492 38.79 9.02 7.31
C PHE A 492 40.06 8.39 7.89
N ALA A 493 41.04 8.04 7.04
CA ALA A 493 42.30 7.43 7.46
C ALA A 493 42.95 8.21 8.62
N GLY A 494 43.28 7.49 9.69
CA GLY A 494 43.87 8.08 10.91
C GLY A 494 42.91 8.90 11.79
N THR A 495 41.63 9.00 11.44
CA THR A 495 40.63 9.73 12.25
C THR A 495 39.40 8.91 12.65
N ALA A 496 38.96 7.95 11.84
CA ALA A 496 37.88 7.04 12.19
C ALA A 496 38.09 5.65 11.57
N THR A 497 37.51 4.62 12.19
CA THR A 497 37.51 3.25 11.68
C THR A 497 36.23 2.98 10.90
N VAL A 498 36.39 2.49 9.66
CA VAL A 498 35.29 2.17 8.74
C VAL A 498 35.16 0.65 8.64
N ALA A 499 33.93 0.16 8.75
CA ALA A 499 33.59 -1.24 8.53
C ALA A 499 32.62 -1.37 7.34
N LEU A 500 32.63 -2.52 6.66
CA LEU A 500 31.75 -2.84 5.54
C LEU A 500 30.83 -4.00 5.90
N MET A 501 29.55 -3.88 5.56
CA MET A 501 28.57 -4.96 5.66
C MET A 501 27.74 -5.07 4.39
N HIS A 502 27.58 -6.26 3.83
CA HIS A 502 26.75 -6.46 2.63
C HIS A 502 25.94 -7.76 2.66
N GLY A 503 24.95 -7.87 1.78
CA GLY A 503 23.97 -8.97 1.77
C GLY A 503 24.58 -10.37 1.64
N ARG A 504 25.66 -10.48 0.85
CA ARG A 504 26.37 -11.75 0.62
C ARG A 504 27.23 -12.28 1.79
N MET A 505 27.46 -11.48 2.83
CA MET A 505 28.18 -11.97 4.01
C MET A 505 27.36 -13.01 4.74
N LYS A 506 28.04 -13.98 5.36
CA LYS A 506 27.37 -14.96 6.23
C LYS A 506 26.78 -14.25 7.44
N ASN A 507 25.68 -14.79 8.00
CA ASN A 507 25.02 -14.16 9.16
C ASN A 507 25.99 -14.02 10.35
N GLU A 508 26.84 -15.01 10.59
CA GLU A 508 27.87 -14.97 11.64
C GLU A 508 28.85 -13.79 11.47
N GLU A 509 29.24 -13.47 10.24
CA GLU A 509 30.14 -12.34 9.94
C GLU A 509 29.43 -11.00 10.13
N LYS A 510 28.17 -10.88 9.67
CA LYS A 510 27.34 -9.70 9.90
C LYS A 510 27.16 -9.45 11.39
N ASP A 511 26.89 -10.50 12.14
CA ASP A 511 26.66 -10.41 13.57
C ASP A 511 27.92 -9.95 14.32
N ALA A 512 29.09 -10.47 13.95
CA ALA A 512 30.37 -10.02 14.48
C ALA A 512 30.65 -8.53 14.19
N ILE A 513 30.44 -8.08 12.95
CA ILE A 513 30.64 -6.68 12.56
C ILE A 513 29.68 -5.75 13.31
N MET A 514 28.42 -6.16 13.50
CA MET A 514 27.45 -5.39 14.29
C MET A 514 27.84 -5.32 15.77
N GLN A 515 28.36 -6.40 16.35
CA GLN A 515 28.86 -6.38 17.73
C GLN A 515 30.07 -5.46 17.88
N ASP A 516 31.00 -5.50 16.93
CA ASP A 516 32.17 -4.61 16.91
C ASP A 516 31.75 -3.14 16.76
N PHE A 517 30.78 -2.85 15.91
CA PHE A 517 30.20 -1.52 15.77
C PHE A 517 29.50 -1.09 17.07
N LYS A 518 28.69 -1.94 17.69
CA LYS A 518 28.04 -1.64 18.98
C LYS A 518 29.05 -1.36 20.10
N GLN A 519 30.19 -2.03 20.09
CA GLN A 519 31.31 -1.86 21.04
C GLN A 519 32.23 -0.68 20.68
N GLN A 520 31.86 0.14 19.67
CA GLN A 520 32.64 1.28 19.18
C GLN A 520 34.03 0.96 18.61
N LYS A 521 34.27 -0.30 18.20
CA LYS A 521 35.53 -0.65 17.50
C LYS A 521 35.56 -0.05 16.09
N SER A 522 34.39 0.03 15.45
CA SER A 522 34.16 0.79 14.22
C SER A 522 33.29 2.02 14.51
N GLN A 523 33.65 3.16 13.94
CA GLN A 523 32.90 4.41 14.08
C GLN A 523 31.97 4.66 12.89
N ILE A 524 32.30 4.12 11.72
CA ILE A 524 31.49 4.22 10.50
C ILE A 524 31.17 2.81 10.02
N LEU A 525 29.89 2.53 9.76
CA LEU A 525 29.45 1.29 9.13
C LEU A 525 28.86 1.59 7.74
N VAL A 526 29.58 1.16 6.70
CA VAL A 526 29.11 1.20 5.32
C VAL A 526 28.31 -0.06 5.03
N SER A 527 27.10 0.08 4.52
CA SER A 527 26.30 -1.07 4.14
C SER A 527 25.36 -0.80 2.97
N THR A 528 24.85 -1.88 2.38
CA THR A 528 23.66 -1.82 1.55
C THR A 528 22.41 -1.70 2.45
N THR A 529 21.20 -1.89 1.91
CA THR A 529 19.93 -1.92 2.67
C THR A 529 19.85 -2.96 3.81
N VAL A 530 20.89 -3.77 3.99
CA VAL A 530 20.97 -4.86 4.97
C VAL A 530 21.05 -4.37 6.43
N ILE A 531 21.23 -3.06 6.68
CA ILE A 531 21.08 -2.46 8.03
C ILE A 531 19.64 -2.60 8.58
N GLU A 532 18.72 -3.21 7.84
CA GLU A 532 17.42 -3.69 8.33
C GLU A 532 17.49 -4.58 9.58
N VAL A 533 18.64 -5.19 9.93
CA VAL A 533 18.80 -5.93 11.18
C VAL A 533 18.66 -4.98 12.38
N GLY A 534 17.62 -5.20 13.21
CA GLY A 534 17.08 -4.33 14.28
C GLY A 534 17.99 -3.93 15.44
N VAL A 535 19.32 -3.92 15.26
CA VAL A 535 20.29 -3.67 16.32
C VAL A 535 20.21 -2.24 16.83
N ASN A 536 19.98 -2.10 18.14
CA ASN A 536 20.02 -0.80 18.81
C ASN A 536 21.48 -0.36 19.07
N VAL A 537 21.92 0.73 18.44
CA VAL A 537 23.21 1.38 18.72
C VAL A 537 22.97 2.83 19.15
N PRO A 538 22.87 3.11 20.48
CA PRO A 538 22.52 4.45 20.99
C PRO A 538 23.48 5.57 20.58
N ASN A 539 24.76 5.23 20.33
CA ASN A 539 25.79 6.19 19.91
C ASN A 539 25.78 6.47 18.40
N ALA A 540 25.00 5.73 17.60
CA ALA A 540 24.84 6.01 16.18
C ALA A 540 23.86 7.18 15.98
N THR A 541 24.41 8.36 15.74
CA THR A 541 23.63 9.61 15.63
C THR A 541 23.57 10.15 14.20
N ILE A 542 24.30 9.56 13.26
CA ILE A 542 24.37 10.01 11.86
C ILE A 542 23.94 8.88 10.93
N MET A 543 22.97 9.16 10.07
CA MET A 543 22.54 8.31 8.97
C MET A 543 22.82 9.04 7.66
N LEU A 544 23.75 8.55 6.85
CA LEU A 544 24.07 9.09 5.52
C LEU A 544 23.57 8.11 4.46
N ILE A 545 22.69 8.55 3.56
CA ILE A 545 22.10 7.71 2.51
C ILE A 545 22.55 8.25 1.16
N MET A 546 23.36 7.46 0.45
CA MET A 546 23.83 7.77 -0.90
C MET A 546 22.74 7.48 -1.94
N ASP A 547 22.67 8.29 -2.99
CA ASP A 547 21.64 8.20 -4.06
C ASP A 547 20.22 7.97 -3.49
N ALA A 548 19.83 8.78 -2.50
CA ALA A 548 18.60 8.60 -1.74
C ALA A 548 17.32 8.61 -2.61
N ASP A 549 17.36 9.21 -3.80
CA ASP A 549 16.27 9.22 -4.77
C ASP A 549 15.99 7.85 -5.42
N ARG A 550 16.86 6.85 -5.23
CA ARG A 550 16.63 5.46 -5.66
C ARG A 550 15.80 4.64 -4.66
N PHE A 551 15.63 5.13 -3.43
CA PHE A 551 14.87 4.43 -2.41
C PHE A 551 13.40 4.88 -2.40
N GLY A 552 12.52 3.99 -1.95
CA GLY A 552 11.15 4.35 -1.58
C GLY A 552 11.09 5.16 -0.29
N LEU A 553 10.03 5.95 -0.07
CA LEU A 553 9.87 6.72 1.18
C LEU A 553 9.84 5.80 2.40
N SER A 554 9.18 4.65 2.29
CA SER A 554 9.10 3.67 3.38
C SER A 554 10.49 3.13 3.78
N GLN A 555 11.38 2.89 2.80
CA GLN A 555 12.74 2.44 3.05
C GLN A 555 13.60 3.55 3.68
N LEU A 556 13.51 4.78 3.15
CA LEU A 556 14.21 5.94 3.70
C LEU A 556 13.80 6.20 5.15
N HIS A 557 12.51 6.06 5.45
CA HIS A 557 11.98 6.19 6.80
C HIS A 557 12.55 5.13 7.76
N GLN A 558 12.59 3.86 7.34
CA GLN A 558 13.19 2.79 8.13
C GLN A 558 14.67 3.03 8.41
N LEU A 559 15.44 3.48 7.40
CA LEU A 559 16.84 3.83 7.54
C LEU A 559 17.01 5.01 8.50
N ARG A 560 16.21 6.08 8.34
CA ARG A 560 16.19 7.21 9.28
C ARG A 560 15.93 6.74 10.72
N GLY A 561 15.01 5.81 10.93
CA GLY A 561 14.68 5.25 12.26
C GLY A 561 15.79 4.43 12.92
N ARG A 562 16.90 4.12 12.22
CA ARG A 562 18.06 3.42 12.80
C ARG A 562 18.92 4.30 13.69
N VAL A 563 18.80 5.62 13.57
CA VAL A 563 19.46 6.60 14.45
C VAL A 563 18.46 7.26 15.41
N GLY A 564 18.95 8.05 16.37
CA GLY A 564 18.08 8.74 17.34
C GLY A 564 17.50 7.82 18.40
N ARG A 565 18.30 6.84 18.86
CA ARG A 565 17.94 5.91 19.95
C ARG A 565 18.49 6.31 21.33
N GLY A 566 19.28 7.39 21.41
CA GLY A 566 19.76 7.98 22.66
C GLY A 566 19.42 9.47 22.78
N ASP A 567 19.95 10.14 23.80
CA ASP A 567 19.63 11.54 24.13
C ASP A 567 20.34 12.58 23.23
N LYS A 568 21.29 12.11 22.41
CA LYS A 568 22.06 12.94 21.48
C LYS A 568 21.19 13.33 20.27
N GLN A 569 21.38 14.56 19.79
CA GLN A 569 20.75 15.00 18.54
C GLN A 569 21.23 14.11 17.39
N SER A 570 20.29 13.58 16.61
CA SER A 570 20.59 12.72 15.47
C SER A 570 20.21 13.37 14.15
N TYR A 571 20.88 12.94 13.08
CA TYR A 571 20.83 13.54 11.76
C TYR A 571 20.64 12.45 10.70
N ALA A 572 19.78 12.72 9.73
CA ALA A 572 19.62 11.91 8.52
C ALA A 572 19.95 12.77 7.30
N ILE A 573 20.97 12.39 6.55
CA ILE A 573 21.46 13.13 5.40
C ILE A 573 21.19 12.31 4.14
N LEU A 574 20.34 12.86 3.28
CA LEU A 574 19.95 12.26 2.00
C LEU A 574 20.81 12.89 0.91
N VAL A 575 21.73 12.13 0.33
CA VAL A 575 22.59 12.59 -0.77
C VAL A 575 21.94 12.15 -2.07
N ALA A 576 21.43 13.09 -2.87
CA ALA A 576 20.70 12.75 -4.08
C ALA A 576 20.67 13.91 -5.09
N ASN A 577 20.74 13.56 -6.38
CA ASN A 577 20.59 14.49 -7.51
C ASN A 577 19.41 14.05 -8.41
N PRO A 578 18.15 14.05 -7.90
CA PRO A 578 16.99 13.56 -8.63
C PRO A 578 16.76 14.36 -9.92
N LYS A 579 16.61 13.64 -11.03
CA LYS A 579 16.34 14.22 -12.36
C LYS A 579 14.84 14.39 -12.64
N THR A 580 13.99 13.59 -12.00
CA THR A 580 12.53 13.59 -12.18
C THR A 580 11.85 14.45 -11.12
N ASP A 581 10.66 14.97 -11.43
CA ASP A 581 9.88 15.74 -10.46
C ASP A 581 9.36 14.85 -9.32
N THR A 582 9.01 13.60 -9.61
CA THR A 582 8.67 12.58 -8.59
C THR A 582 9.82 12.33 -7.62
N GLY A 583 11.07 12.31 -8.10
CA GLY A 583 12.25 12.15 -7.25
C GLY A 583 12.49 13.36 -6.35
N LYS A 584 12.26 14.58 -6.85
CA LYS A 584 12.34 15.81 -6.03
C LYS A 584 11.26 15.83 -4.96
N GLU A 585 10.01 15.54 -5.34
CA GLU A 585 8.86 15.51 -4.43
C GLU A 585 9.09 14.51 -3.29
N ARG A 586 9.65 13.33 -3.61
CA ARG A 586 10.05 12.32 -2.63
C ARG A 586 11.06 12.86 -1.60
N MET A 587 12.11 13.54 -2.07
CA MET A 587 13.13 14.11 -1.17
C MET A 587 12.53 15.22 -0.29
N THR A 588 11.68 16.06 -0.86
CA THR A 588 10.97 17.12 -0.13
C THR A 588 10.14 16.55 1.01
N ILE A 589 9.24 15.60 0.71
CA ILE A 589 8.36 14.98 1.72
C ILE A 589 9.16 14.31 2.84
N MET A 590 10.25 13.62 2.50
CA MET A 590 11.13 12.98 3.48
C MET A 590 11.79 13.98 4.45
N THR A 591 11.99 15.23 4.01
CA THR A 591 12.55 16.31 4.85
C THR A 591 11.51 17.09 5.66
N GLU A 592 10.24 17.10 5.23
CA GLU A 592 9.17 17.88 5.85
C GLU A 592 8.51 17.19 7.04
N THR A 593 8.40 15.86 7.02
CA THR A 593 7.73 15.10 8.07
C THR A 593 8.61 14.01 8.68
N THR A 594 8.45 13.81 9.98
CA THR A 594 9.03 12.67 10.70
C THR A 594 8.05 11.53 10.90
N ASP A 595 6.77 11.75 10.58
CA ASP A 595 5.70 10.77 10.75
C ASP A 595 5.75 9.71 9.66
N GLY A 596 6.06 8.48 10.07
CA GLY A 596 6.12 7.34 9.18
C GLY A 596 4.81 6.99 8.48
N PHE A 597 3.64 7.26 9.09
CA PHE A 597 2.34 6.98 8.47
C PHE A 597 2.09 7.93 7.30
N VAL A 598 2.37 9.22 7.49
CA VAL A 598 2.27 10.23 6.43
C VAL A 598 3.21 9.90 5.27
N LEU A 599 4.44 9.47 5.56
CA LEU A 599 5.39 9.04 4.54
C LEU A 599 4.92 7.81 3.76
N ALA A 600 4.34 6.82 4.44
CA ALA A 600 3.84 5.62 3.79
C ALA A 600 2.62 5.91 2.90
N GLU A 601 1.72 6.81 3.32
CA GLU A 601 0.60 7.26 2.48
C GLU A 601 1.09 8.02 1.24
N ALA A 602 2.09 8.88 1.40
CA ALA A 602 2.71 9.58 0.27
C ALA A 602 3.41 8.61 -0.69
N ASP A 603 4.11 7.60 -0.19
CA ASP A 603 4.77 6.55 -0.99
C ASP A 603 3.75 5.81 -1.85
N LEU A 604 2.61 5.44 -1.24
CA LEU A 604 1.53 4.74 -1.90
C LEU A 604 0.88 5.61 -3.00
N LYS A 605 0.64 6.89 -2.73
CA LYS A 605 0.12 7.85 -3.73
C LYS A 605 1.09 8.04 -4.90
N MET A 606 2.39 8.15 -4.63
CA MET A 606 3.42 8.36 -5.65
C MET A 606 3.61 7.15 -6.57
N ARG A 607 3.51 5.94 -6.03
CA ARG A 607 3.69 4.69 -6.80
C ARG A 607 2.43 4.28 -7.57
N GLY A 608 1.26 4.76 -7.15
CA GLY A 608 -0.02 4.33 -7.69
C GLY A 608 -0.39 2.91 -7.24
N SER A 609 -1.70 2.61 -7.22
CA SER A 609 -2.25 1.31 -6.80
C SER A 609 -1.85 0.13 -7.72
N GLY A 610 -1.40 0.39 -8.95
CA GLY A 610 -1.16 -0.63 -9.98
C GLY A 610 0.25 -1.24 -10.05
N GLU A 611 1.31 -0.56 -9.58
CA GLU A 611 2.70 -1.05 -9.73
C GLU A 611 3.25 -1.78 -8.49
N ILE A 612 2.76 -1.48 -7.28
CA ILE A 612 3.22 -2.16 -6.04
C ILE A 612 2.79 -3.63 -6.01
N PHE A 613 1.67 -3.93 -6.66
CA PHE A 613 0.98 -5.20 -6.52
C PHE A 613 1.09 -5.96 -7.84
N GLY A 614 2.21 -6.66 -8.01
CA GLY A 614 2.37 -7.66 -9.06
C GLY A 614 1.15 -8.56 -9.08
N THR A 615 0.44 -8.53 -10.21
CA THR A 615 -0.84 -9.19 -10.43
C THR A 615 -0.80 -10.64 -9.93
N ARG A 616 -1.64 -10.94 -8.93
CA ARG A 616 -1.93 -12.25 -8.29
C ARG A 616 -1.22 -12.61 -6.97
N GLN A 617 -0.23 -11.86 -6.46
CA GLN A 617 0.47 -12.27 -5.21
C GLN A 617 0.06 -11.53 -3.93
N SER A 618 -0.67 -10.43 -4.01
CA SER A 618 -0.86 -9.51 -2.87
C SER A 618 -2.18 -9.63 -2.12
N GLY A 619 -3.12 -10.49 -2.55
CA GLY A 619 -4.41 -10.70 -1.86
C GLY A 619 -5.36 -9.48 -1.85
N ILE A 620 -4.99 -8.36 -2.48
CA ILE A 620 -5.85 -7.16 -2.59
C ILE A 620 -6.77 -7.33 -3.81
N PRO A 621 -8.10 -7.18 -3.66
CA PRO A 621 -9.02 -7.28 -4.79
C PRO A 621 -8.84 -6.13 -5.78
N GLU A 622 -8.92 -6.43 -7.07
CA GLU A 622 -9.05 -5.42 -8.11
C GLU A 622 -10.49 -4.88 -8.13
N PHE A 623 -10.63 -3.59 -7.83
CA PHE A 623 -11.88 -2.85 -7.96
C PHE A 623 -12.08 -2.37 -9.41
N LYS A 624 -13.34 -2.32 -9.89
CA LYS A 624 -13.59 -1.88 -11.27
C LYS A 624 -13.44 -0.38 -11.41
N VAL A 625 -13.82 0.37 -10.35
CA VAL A 625 -13.89 1.84 -10.37
C VAL A 625 -13.21 2.47 -9.16
N ALA A 626 -13.32 1.87 -7.98
CA ALA A 626 -12.71 2.43 -6.77
C ALA A 626 -11.19 2.32 -6.78
N ASP A 627 -10.51 3.34 -6.28
CA ASP A 627 -9.09 3.28 -5.94
C ASP A 627 -8.96 3.39 -4.41
N ILE A 628 -8.39 2.36 -3.78
CA ILE A 628 -8.25 2.27 -2.32
C ILE A 628 -7.50 3.48 -1.72
N VAL A 629 -6.57 4.05 -2.49
CA VAL A 629 -5.67 5.12 -2.06
C VAL A 629 -6.36 6.47 -2.22
N GLU A 630 -6.94 6.74 -3.40
CA GLU A 630 -7.63 8.00 -3.67
C GLU A 630 -8.96 8.09 -2.91
N ASP A 631 -9.67 6.97 -2.78
CA ASP A 631 -11.01 6.89 -2.20
C ASP A 631 -11.01 6.44 -0.72
N TYR A 632 -9.90 6.60 -0.02
CA TYR A 632 -9.79 6.23 1.40
C TYR A 632 -10.93 6.76 2.28
N PRO A 633 -11.40 8.02 2.15
CA PRO A 633 -12.52 8.50 2.96
C PRO A 633 -13.81 7.69 2.75
N ILE A 634 -14.04 7.19 1.52
CA ILE A 634 -15.18 6.34 1.20
C ILE A 634 -14.98 4.96 1.82
N LEU A 635 -13.77 4.40 1.72
CA LEU A 635 -13.40 3.12 2.32
C LEU A 635 -13.58 3.11 3.85
N GLU A 636 -13.10 4.15 4.53
CA GLU A 636 -13.18 4.27 5.98
C GLU A 636 -14.63 4.34 6.46
N GLU A 637 -15.47 5.11 5.76
CA GLU A 637 -16.89 5.21 6.06
C GLU A 637 -17.63 3.90 5.76
N ALA A 638 -17.33 3.25 4.63
CA ALA A 638 -17.83 1.91 4.30
C ALA A 638 -17.50 0.89 5.38
N ARG A 639 -16.26 0.88 5.88
CA ARG A 639 -15.83 0.02 7.00
C ARG A 639 -16.62 0.30 8.27
N ARG A 640 -16.79 1.58 8.62
CA ARG A 640 -17.52 2.00 9.83
C ARG A 640 -18.97 1.49 9.77
N VAL A 641 -19.65 1.66 8.64
CA VAL A 641 -21.02 1.18 8.45
C VAL A 641 -21.07 -0.35 8.49
N ALA A 642 -20.15 -1.03 7.80
CA ALA A 642 -20.12 -2.49 7.77
C ALA A 642 -19.92 -3.09 9.17
N SER A 643 -19.00 -2.52 9.95
CA SER A 643 -18.75 -2.94 11.33
C SER A 643 -19.97 -2.70 12.23
N GLN A 644 -20.69 -1.59 12.04
CA GLN A 644 -21.93 -1.31 12.77
C GLN A 644 -23.02 -2.35 12.46
N ILE A 645 -23.20 -2.70 11.20
CA ILE A 645 -24.21 -3.69 10.78
C ILE A 645 -23.88 -5.07 11.36
N VAL A 646 -22.63 -5.53 11.21
CA VAL A 646 -22.22 -6.87 11.69
C VAL A 646 -22.25 -6.98 13.21
N ALA A 647 -22.13 -5.86 13.94
CA ALA A 647 -22.28 -5.82 15.40
C ALA A 647 -23.73 -5.92 15.88
N GLU A 648 -24.74 -5.77 15.02
CA GLU A 648 -26.15 -5.98 15.38
C GLU A 648 -26.47 -7.48 15.45
N ASP A 649 -27.05 -7.93 16.57
CA ASP A 649 -27.47 -9.32 16.74
C ASP A 649 -28.47 -9.73 15.65
N ASN A 650 -28.21 -10.86 14.99
CA ASN A 650 -29.03 -11.39 13.89
C ASN A 650 -29.27 -10.39 12.74
N TRP A 651 -28.34 -9.48 12.45
CA TRP A 651 -28.47 -8.50 11.37
C TRP A 651 -28.88 -9.13 10.01
N GLN A 652 -28.44 -10.37 9.74
CA GLN A 652 -28.79 -11.14 8.54
C GLN A 652 -30.29 -11.45 8.40
N LYS A 653 -31.03 -11.46 9.52
CA LYS A 653 -32.50 -11.69 9.55
C LYS A 653 -33.28 -10.38 9.60
N ASP A 654 -32.60 -9.25 9.75
CA ASP A 654 -33.25 -7.95 9.77
C ASP A 654 -33.65 -7.53 8.35
N ALA A 655 -34.93 -7.23 8.15
CA ALA A 655 -35.47 -6.78 6.86
C ALA A 655 -34.75 -5.52 6.32
N ARG A 656 -34.15 -4.70 7.20
CA ARG A 656 -33.36 -3.53 6.80
C ARG A 656 -32.09 -3.91 6.03
N TRP A 657 -31.49 -5.06 6.36
CA TRP A 657 -30.19 -5.48 5.86
C TRP A 657 -30.24 -6.67 4.90
N GLN A 658 -31.41 -7.29 4.74
CA GLN A 658 -31.61 -8.49 3.90
C GLN A 658 -31.01 -8.35 2.49
N VAL A 659 -31.13 -7.18 1.86
CA VAL A 659 -30.57 -6.92 0.52
C VAL A 659 -29.06 -7.11 0.45
N ILE A 660 -28.34 -6.92 1.56
CA ILE A 660 -26.89 -7.14 1.65
C ILE A 660 -26.60 -8.63 1.58
N SER A 661 -27.34 -9.45 2.34
CA SER A 661 -27.13 -10.90 2.41
C SER A 661 -27.28 -11.57 1.04
N ASP A 662 -28.21 -11.09 0.21
CA ASP A 662 -28.43 -11.61 -1.15
C ASP A 662 -27.26 -11.31 -2.11
N HIS A 663 -26.37 -10.37 -1.76
CA HIS A 663 -25.28 -9.89 -2.59
C HIS A 663 -23.89 -10.06 -1.96
N LEU A 664 -23.79 -10.69 -0.79
CA LEU A 664 -22.50 -11.15 -0.26
C LEU A 664 -22.00 -12.31 -1.11
N LYS A 665 -20.69 -12.34 -1.38
CA LYS A 665 -20.11 -13.43 -2.16
C LYS A 665 -20.00 -14.69 -1.30
N ASP A 666 -20.11 -15.86 -1.94
CA ASP A 666 -19.81 -17.13 -1.28
C ASP A 666 -18.36 -17.16 -0.77
N LYS A 667 -18.17 -17.82 0.38
CA LYS A 667 -16.92 -17.85 1.17
C LYS A 667 -15.68 -18.26 0.36
N ASP A 668 -15.84 -19.07 -0.68
CA ASP A 668 -14.75 -19.62 -1.50
C ASP A 668 -14.10 -18.62 -2.48
N THR A 669 -14.55 -17.36 -2.53
CA THR A 669 -14.02 -16.35 -3.48
C THR A 669 -12.89 -15.48 -2.93
N PHE A 670 -12.49 -15.66 -1.67
CA PHE A 670 -11.46 -14.87 -1.00
C PHE A 670 -10.18 -15.66 -0.66
N ASP A 671 -10.10 -16.95 -1.00
CA ASP A 671 -8.91 -17.81 -0.85
C ASP A 671 -7.95 -17.74 -2.05
#